data_AF-A0A944C6C8-F1
#
_entry.id   AF-A0A944C6C8-F1
#
_cell.length_a   1.000
_cell.length_b   1.000
_cell.length_c   1.000
_cell.angle_alpha   90.00
_cell.angle_beta   90.00
_cell.angle_gamma   90.00
#
_symmetry.space_group_name_H-M   'P 1'
#
loop_
_entity.id
_entity.type
_entity.pdbx_description
1 polymer ?
#
loop_
_entity_poly.entity_id
_entity_poly.type
_entity_poly.pdbx_seq_one_letter_code
_entity_poly.pdbx_strand_id
1 'polypeptide(L)'
;MEKSLFSFIWKFSAKQQIFILLVTVLSYPVSYVLLELPKLIVNDAVQGDDFPRDIFGFEFDQISYLLLLCVGFLGLVVLSNGLKLYINVYKGRLGERMLRRLRFELFQRVLRFRLPHFRKVSSGEIIPMITSEVEDVGGFIGEAFALPAYQGGMLVVQLGFIFMQDPLLGLAAISSYPVQGYVIPKLQRKVILLSRRRVKNVRLIADKVGESISGVPEIHANDAAAWHSADLSDRLYENFKIRYEIFNRKYFIKFLNNFMNQLTPFFFYLIGGYLVIEGNLSMGALLAVIAAYKDLAGPWKELLAYYQLVADVDVKYQTVVENFDPADIYPVERLTADESIELTGDLEMSGVSFSGGAAGQEVTDINLKVPEGAAFAIIGPDGSGRSEVLQLAAGLVSPASGTVKIGTRDLDKLTASTLGREIAYVGGAVHIWTGTIRDNLYYGLRHRPLAELEREGSALSDYKRRLAEAAETKNPTYDLAAVWDDFSAAGVEDMHGLDARALDLLKAVSLESDIYRLGLQSRFDPAMDDVFADRILAVRRKLAARIAGDPEIAGLVELWDISKFNASASLAENLFFAVPSDPEISMENVPELPEVRAFLKETGLDGKLREIGLKIAETMVELFANVSGDSGLLGNYSFITQDDLPEFDRITRVARSEQQRPGLTQADQDRLIALAFKLVPARHRLGVMDDAMKEAVVAARATFHKKVVATGDSFVAIDPELYLPPLTIEDNLLFGRPRVDRRDARQRIDAVIRTIVEETGLREPIVFAGFDYHVGVSGSRLSAGQRRRLALVRALLKNAKLTILDDIATGVGEEDQALRATLQEILKGRTFLFGAPNAAAASGFQKKLVLEQGRMSQDSDEHA
;
A
#
# COMPACT_ATOMS: atom_id res chain seq x y z
N MET A 1 23.24 -8.79 -1.61
CA MET A 1 23.29 -7.64 -0.66
C MET A 1 24.53 -7.80 0.17
N GLU A 2 24.75 -6.97 1.19
CA GLU A 2 25.68 -7.36 2.24
C GLU A 2 25.21 -8.68 2.88
N LYS A 3 26.07 -9.71 2.87
CA LYS A 3 25.72 -11.02 3.43
C LYS A 3 25.61 -11.02 4.96
N SER A 4 26.17 -10.01 5.61
CA SER A 4 26.12 -9.88 7.07
C SER A 4 25.38 -8.61 7.45
N LEU A 5 24.48 -8.72 8.44
CA LEU A 5 23.78 -7.60 9.03
C LEU A 5 24.75 -6.51 9.54
N PHE A 6 25.83 -6.90 10.22
CA PHE A 6 26.81 -5.94 10.73
C PHE A 6 27.60 -5.24 9.61
N SER A 7 27.87 -5.93 8.49
CA SER A 7 28.46 -5.30 7.28
C SER A 7 27.53 -4.24 6.71
N PHE A 8 26.24 -4.56 6.60
CA PHE A 8 25.21 -3.61 6.17
C PHE A 8 25.15 -2.38 7.09
N ILE A 9 25.06 -2.59 8.41
CA ILE A 9 25.01 -1.51 9.39
C ILE A 9 26.23 -0.60 9.24
N TRP A 10 27.43 -1.18 9.19
CA TRP A 10 28.66 -0.41 9.11
C TRP A 10 28.73 0.41 7.82
N LYS A 11 28.45 -0.21 6.67
CA LYS A 11 28.52 0.44 5.35
C LYS A 11 27.62 1.69 5.23
N PHE A 12 26.44 1.67 5.84
CA PHE A 12 25.46 2.76 5.71
C PHE A 12 25.36 3.67 6.94
N SER A 13 25.90 3.28 8.10
CA SER A 13 25.78 4.07 9.34
C SER A 13 27.07 4.28 10.16
N ALA A 14 28.26 3.91 9.65
CA ALA A 14 29.51 3.98 10.42
C ALA A 14 29.75 5.32 11.12
N LYS A 15 29.54 6.46 10.43
CA LYS A 15 29.75 7.80 11.00
C LYS A 15 28.82 8.05 12.20
N GLN A 16 27.55 7.71 12.05
CA GLN A 16 26.54 7.88 13.08
C GLN A 16 26.78 6.95 14.27
N GLN A 17 27.19 5.70 14.01
CA GLN A 17 27.54 4.72 15.05
C GLN A 17 28.76 5.18 15.85
N ILE A 18 29.83 5.64 15.18
CA ILE A 18 31.03 6.18 15.84
C ILE A 18 30.66 7.36 16.74
N PHE A 19 29.81 8.28 16.26
CA PHE A 19 29.35 9.39 17.06
C PHE A 19 28.59 8.94 18.31
N ILE A 20 27.67 7.98 18.20
CA ILE A 20 26.97 7.42 19.37
C ILE A 20 27.95 6.79 20.35
N LEU A 21 28.95 6.04 19.86
CA LEU A 21 29.96 5.41 20.69
C LEU A 21 30.79 6.46 21.45
N LEU A 22 31.16 7.56 20.81
CA LEU A 22 31.87 8.67 21.46
C LEU A 22 31.03 9.28 22.60
N VAL A 23 29.77 9.61 22.34
CA VAL A 23 28.86 10.16 23.37
C VAL A 23 28.64 9.14 24.51
N THR A 24 28.59 7.85 24.18
CA THR A 24 28.47 6.77 25.16
C THR A 24 29.70 6.70 26.07
N VAL A 25 30.91 6.76 25.51
CA VAL A 25 32.15 6.75 26.30
C VAL A 25 32.25 8.00 27.20
N LEU A 26 31.83 9.16 26.69
CA LEU A 26 31.78 10.41 27.47
C LEU A 26 30.81 10.34 28.66
N SER A 27 29.85 9.42 28.66
CA SER A 27 28.92 9.23 29.79
C SER A 27 29.53 8.44 30.97
N TYR A 28 30.60 7.66 30.75
CA TYR A 28 31.16 6.79 31.79
C TYR A 28 31.72 7.54 33.01
N PRO A 29 32.46 8.66 32.86
CA PRO A 29 32.91 9.43 34.01
C PRO A 29 31.75 9.98 34.84
N VAL A 30 30.68 10.45 34.18
CA VAL A 30 29.48 10.95 34.86
C VAL A 30 28.84 9.83 35.68
N SER A 31 28.72 8.63 35.10
CA SER A 31 28.20 7.45 35.80
C SER A 31 29.07 7.02 36.98
N TYR A 32 30.40 7.11 36.86
CA TYR A 32 31.31 6.80 37.97
C TYR A 32 31.12 7.78 39.14
N VAL A 33 31.10 9.09 38.87
CA VAL A 33 30.92 10.11 39.93
C VAL A 33 29.56 9.98 40.62
N LEU A 34 28.52 9.58 39.89
CA LEU A 34 27.21 9.30 40.47
C LEU A 34 27.22 8.13 41.48
N LEU A 35 28.12 7.16 41.33
CA LEU A 35 28.30 6.07 42.32
C LEU A 35 29.11 6.53 43.54
N GLU A 36 30.05 7.47 43.35
CA GLU A 36 30.93 7.97 44.41
C GLU A 36 30.26 9.01 45.30
N LEU A 37 29.41 9.88 44.76
CA LEU A 37 28.77 10.97 45.51
C LEU A 37 27.96 10.52 46.74
N PRO A 38 27.14 9.45 46.70
CA PRO A 38 26.46 8.96 47.90
C PRO A 38 27.41 8.59 49.03
N LYS A 39 28.58 8.03 48.69
CA LYS A 39 29.63 7.72 49.68
C LYS A 39 30.20 8.99 50.28
N LEU A 40 30.52 10.00 49.46
CA LEU A 40 31.02 11.29 49.94
C LEU A 40 29.98 11.98 50.84
N ILE A 41 28.69 11.95 50.46
CA ILE A 41 27.61 12.49 51.28
C ILE A 41 27.58 11.82 52.67
N VAL A 42 27.66 10.48 52.72
CA VAL A 42 27.58 9.74 54.00
C VAL A 42 28.85 9.92 54.84
N ASN A 43 30.03 9.70 54.25
CA ASN A 43 31.28 9.69 55.01
C ASN A 43 31.74 11.10 55.39
N ASP A 44 31.60 12.06 54.46
CA ASP A 44 32.21 13.37 54.63
C ASP A 44 31.24 14.41 55.18
N ALA A 45 29.98 14.40 54.71
CA ALA A 45 28.99 15.40 55.13
C ALA A 45 28.19 14.98 56.36
N VAL A 46 27.79 13.69 56.46
CA VAL A 46 26.96 13.20 57.57
C VAL A 46 27.80 12.70 58.75
N GLN A 47 28.88 11.94 58.49
CA GLN A 47 29.73 11.36 59.53
C GLN A 47 31.05 12.11 59.77
N GLY A 48 31.34 13.16 59.00
CA GLY A 48 32.57 13.94 59.14
C GLY A 48 32.53 14.88 60.34
N ASP A 49 33.69 15.04 61.00
CA ASP A 49 33.86 15.93 62.15
C ASP A 49 34.70 17.19 61.83
N ASP A 50 35.34 17.24 60.65
CA ASP A 50 36.22 18.34 60.18
C ASP A 50 35.43 19.42 59.41
N PHE A 51 34.86 20.38 60.14
CA PHE A 51 34.18 21.55 59.58
C PHE A 51 34.64 22.85 60.26
N PRO A 52 34.75 23.98 59.53
CA PRO A 52 34.34 24.19 58.13
C PRO A 52 35.32 23.61 57.10
N ARG A 53 34.80 23.20 55.94
CA ARG A 53 35.62 22.71 54.80
C ARG A 53 35.83 23.81 53.77
N ASP A 54 37.08 24.05 53.37
CA ASP A 54 37.41 24.93 52.25
C ASP A 54 37.35 24.16 50.92
N ILE A 55 36.47 24.59 50.02
CA ILE A 55 36.36 24.05 48.66
C ILE A 55 36.43 25.23 47.68
N PHE A 56 37.47 25.24 46.85
CA PHE A 56 37.73 26.31 45.87
C PHE A 56 37.80 27.72 46.48
N GLY A 57 38.26 27.86 47.72
CA GLY A 57 38.39 29.15 48.42
C GLY A 57 37.10 29.62 49.10
N PHE A 58 36.09 28.75 49.23
CA PHE A 58 34.84 29.00 49.95
C PHE A 58 34.74 28.06 51.16
N GLU A 59 34.50 28.62 52.34
CA GLU A 59 34.26 27.84 53.56
C GLU A 59 32.80 27.36 53.61
N PHE A 60 32.62 26.06 53.76
CA PHE A 60 31.31 25.43 53.93
C PHE A 60 31.17 24.84 55.33
N ASP A 61 30.07 25.19 56.00
CA ASP A 61 29.60 24.46 57.17
C ASP A 61 29.04 23.09 56.77
N GLN A 62 28.81 22.22 57.76
CA GLN A 62 28.38 20.84 57.51
C GLN A 62 27.09 20.75 56.68
N ILE A 63 26.11 21.63 56.95
CA ILE A 63 24.82 21.65 56.26
C ILE A 63 24.97 22.19 54.83
N SER A 64 25.74 23.27 54.62
CA SER A 64 25.94 23.82 53.27
C SER A 64 26.78 22.90 52.40
N TYR A 65 27.75 22.18 52.97
CA TYR A 65 28.51 21.16 52.27
C TYR A 65 27.63 19.97 51.85
N LEU A 66 26.77 19.49 52.76
CA LEU A 66 25.77 18.47 52.43
C LEU A 66 24.86 18.92 51.28
N LEU A 67 24.34 20.16 51.35
CA LEU A 67 23.50 20.75 50.31
C LEU A 67 24.24 20.83 48.97
N LEU A 68 25.51 21.26 48.96
CA LEU A 68 26.35 21.32 47.76
C LEU A 68 26.47 19.94 47.10
N LEU A 69 26.78 18.90 47.87
CA LEU A 69 26.91 17.54 47.36
C LEU A 69 25.57 16.98 46.86
N CYS A 70 24.46 17.22 47.57
CA CYS A 70 23.12 16.79 47.14
C CYS A 70 22.66 17.49 45.86
N VAL A 71 22.89 18.81 45.74
CA VAL A 71 22.57 19.58 44.52
C VAL A 71 23.48 19.14 43.37
N GLY A 72 24.77 18.92 43.63
CA GLY A 72 25.72 18.37 42.66
C GLY A 72 25.30 16.98 42.17
N PHE A 73 24.88 16.10 43.07
CA PHE A 73 24.31 14.79 42.74
C PHE A 73 23.08 14.92 41.83
N LEU A 74 22.12 15.78 42.20
CA LEU A 74 20.94 16.02 41.38
C LEU A 74 21.31 16.57 39.99
N GLY A 75 22.26 17.49 39.91
CA GLY A 75 22.77 18.05 38.65
C GLY A 75 23.37 16.96 37.74
N LEU A 76 24.18 16.05 38.30
CA LEU A 76 24.74 14.92 37.55
C LEU A 76 23.67 13.90 37.14
N VAL A 77 22.64 13.68 37.97
CA VAL A 77 21.49 12.83 37.61
C VAL A 77 20.77 13.41 36.40
N VAL A 78 20.53 14.73 36.37
CA VAL A 78 19.91 15.41 35.23
C VAL A 78 20.79 15.30 33.99
N LEU A 79 22.11 15.54 34.13
CA LEU A 79 23.07 15.41 33.03
C LEU A 79 23.09 13.99 32.45
N SER A 80 23.19 12.97 33.30
CA SER A 80 23.23 11.56 32.91
C SER A 80 21.95 11.13 32.20
N ASN A 81 20.77 11.49 32.75
CA ASN A 81 19.49 11.19 32.11
C ASN A 81 19.29 11.97 30.79
N GLY A 82 19.78 13.22 30.71
CA GLY A 82 19.78 14.02 29.49
C GLY A 82 20.64 13.40 28.38
N LEU A 83 21.86 12.93 28.71
CA LEU A 83 22.72 12.19 27.79
C LEU A 83 22.04 10.89 27.32
N LYS A 84 21.42 10.14 28.24
CA LYS A 84 20.68 8.92 27.92
C LYS A 84 19.50 9.19 26.98
N LEU A 85 18.74 10.26 27.22
CA LEU A 85 17.65 10.69 26.35
C LEU A 85 18.17 11.02 24.95
N TYR A 86 19.24 11.81 24.85
CA TYR A 86 19.86 12.18 23.58
C TYR A 86 20.32 10.94 22.79
N ILE A 87 21.05 10.04 23.46
CA ILE A 87 21.51 8.78 22.86
C ILE A 87 20.33 7.96 22.34
N ASN A 88 19.27 7.78 23.13
CA ASN A 88 18.12 6.97 22.74
C ASN A 88 17.32 7.57 21.57
N VAL A 89 17.10 8.89 21.56
CA VAL A 89 16.43 9.57 20.45
C VAL A 89 17.28 9.47 19.17
N TYR A 90 18.59 9.65 19.29
CA TYR A 90 19.50 9.55 18.14
C TYR A 90 19.55 8.12 17.58
N LYS A 91 19.62 7.10 18.45
CA LYS A 91 19.52 5.67 18.09
C LYS A 91 18.22 5.37 17.34
N GLY A 92 17.07 5.84 17.85
CA GLY A 92 15.77 5.63 17.22
C GLY A 92 15.70 6.23 15.82
N ARG A 93 16.15 7.48 15.64
CA ARG A 93 16.23 8.12 14.31
C ARG A 93 17.15 7.35 13.36
N LEU A 94 18.28 6.84 13.85
CA LEU A 94 19.19 6.05 13.06
C LEU A 94 18.55 4.72 12.60
N GLY A 95 17.83 4.04 13.51
CA GLY A 95 17.06 2.83 13.20
C GLY A 95 16.06 3.06 12.07
N GLU A 96 15.26 4.11 12.15
CA GLU A 96 14.27 4.46 11.11
C GLU A 96 14.91 4.79 9.75
N ARG A 97 16.01 5.56 9.75
CA ARG A 97 16.75 5.85 8.51
C ARG A 97 17.30 4.59 7.85
N MET A 98 17.83 3.67 8.65
CA MET A 98 18.37 2.41 8.13
C MET A 98 17.28 1.43 7.70
N LEU A 99 16.13 1.41 8.39
CA LEU A 99 14.94 0.68 7.95
C LEU A 99 14.46 1.18 6.59
N ARG A 100 14.31 2.50 6.44
CA ARG A 100 13.96 3.14 5.16
C ARG A 100 14.94 2.77 4.04
N ARG A 101 16.25 2.76 4.32
CA ARG A 101 17.29 2.33 3.37
C ARG A 101 17.14 0.86 2.99
N LEU A 102 16.96 -0.03 3.96
CA LEU A 102 16.81 -1.48 3.73
C LEU A 102 15.57 -1.77 2.87
N ARG A 103 14.41 -1.19 3.22
CA ARG A 103 13.17 -1.33 2.44
C ARG A 103 13.35 -0.89 1.00
N PHE A 104 14.03 0.24 0.78
CA PHE A 104 14.29 0.74 -0.56
C PHE A 104 15.25 -0.17 -1.34
N GLU A 105 16.31 -0.68 -0.72
CA GLU A 105 17.24 -1.60 -1.37
C GLU A 105 16.56 -2.92 -1.78
N LEU A 106 15.66 -3.45 -0.96
CA LEU A 106 14.85 -4.62 -1.28
C LEU A 106 13.90 -4.34 -2.45
N PHE A 107 13.22 -3.20 -2.44
CA PHE A 107 12.35 -2.79 -3.54
C PHE A 107 13.13 -2.68 -4.87
N GLN A 108 14.30 -2.02 -4.86
CA GLN A 108 15.17 -1.93 -6.05
C GLN A 108 15.63 -3.31 -6.54
N ARG A 109 15.81 -4.28 -5.65
CA ARG A 109 16.16 -5.65 -6.03
C ARG A 109 15.02 -6.37 -6.72
N VAL A 110 13.80 -6.23 -6.21
CA VAL A 110 12.62 -6.80 -6.85
C VAL A 110 12.52 -6.34 -8.30
N LEU A 111 12.71 -5.04 -8.55
CA LEU A 111 12.69 -4.49 -9.92
C LEU A 111 13.76 -5.10 -10.85
N ARG A 112 14.82 -5.72 -10.31
CA ARG A 112 15.92 -6.34 -11.06
C ARG A 112 15.73 -7.84 -11.26
N PHE A 113 14.73 -8.46 -10.64
CA PHE A 113 14.43 -9.87 -10.86
C PHE A 113 13.95 -10.09 -12.29
N ARG A 114 14.41 -11.17 -12.91
CA ARG A 114 13.90 -11.58 -14.22
C ARG A 114 12.45 -12.04 -14.10
N LEU A 115 11.64 -11.80 -15.12
CA LEU A 115 10.21 -12.16 -15.12
C LEU A 115 9.91 -13.61 -14.72
N PRO A 116 10.70 -14.63 -15.12
CA PRO A 116 10.46 -16.01 -14.69
C PRO A 116 10.56 -16.23 -13.18
N HIS A 117 11.28 -15.37 -12.45
CA HIS A 117 11.40 -15.47 -10.99
C HIS A 117 10.09 -15.13 -10.28
N PHE A 118 9.36 -14.12 -10.76
CA PHE A 118 8.06 -13.73 -10.21
C PHE A 118 6.97 -14.79 -10.35
N ARG A 119 7.17 -15.77 -11.24
CA ARG A 119 6.27 -16.93 -11.36
C ARG A 119 6.54 -18.00 -10.31
N LYS A 120 7.71 -17.99 -9.66
CA LYS A 120 8.12 -18.99 -8.65
C LYS A 120 7.89 -18.53 -7.22
N VAL A 121 7.78 -17.22 -6.99
CA VAL A 121 7.66 -16.63 -5.66
C VAL A 121 6.35 -15.86 -5.56
N SER A 122 5.59 -16.12 -4.51
CA SER A 122 4.32 -15.42 -4.27
C SER A 122 4.55 -13.95 -3.90
N SER A 123 3.70 -13.05 -4.38
CA SER A 123 3.67 -11.66 -3.91
C SER A 123 3.39 -11.58 -2.40
N GLY A 124 2.62 -12.53 -1.86
CA GLY A 124 2.37 -12.68 -0.42
C GLY A 124 3.60 -13.07 0.39
N GLU A 125 4.68 -13.55 -0.25
CA GLU A 125 5.97 -13.79 0.39
C GLU A 125 6.88 -12.55 0.29
N ILE A 126 6.93 -11.89 -0.88
CA ILE A 126 7.79 -10.72 -1.11
C ILE A 126 7.34 -9.50 -0.30
N ILE A 127 6.03 -9.25 -0.21
CA ILE A 127 5.49 -8.04 0.44
C ILE A 127 5.86 -7.99 1.94
N PRO A 128 5.57 -9.01 2.77
CA PRO A 128 5.95 -9.01 4.18
C PRO A 128 7.45 -8.92 4.40
N MET A 129 8.25 -9.44 3.47
CA MET A 129 9.72 -9.34 3.53
C MET A 129 10.22 -7.90 3.38
N ILE A 130 9.51 -7.05 2.64
CA ILE A 130 9.83 -5.62 2.52
C ILE A 130 9.20 -4.82 3.65
N THR A 131 8.05 -5.25 4.20
CA THR A 131 7.31 -4.48 5.20
C THR A 131 7.63 -4.92 6.63
N SER A 132 7.02 -6.00 7.11
CA SER A 132 7.02 -6.40 8.52
C SER A 132 8.25 -7.20 8.95
N GLU A 133 8.80 -8.07 8.12
CA GLU A 133 9.93 -8.94 8.51
C GLU A 133 11.23 -8.14 8.74
N VAL A 134 11.37 -6.98 8.07
CA VAL A 134 12.52 -6.08 8.23
C VAL A 134 12.34 -5.04 9.32
N GLU A 135 11.14 -4.90 9.90
CA GLU A 135 10.86 -3.89 10.93
C GLU A 135 11.74 -4.10 12.17
N ASP A 136 11.80 -5.33 12.67
CA ASP A 136 12.69 -5.71 13.78
C ASP A 136 14.17 -5.52 13.44
N VAL A 137 14.54 -5.69 12.16
CA VAL A 137 15.89 -5.41 11.68
C VAL A 137 16.19 -3.92 11.82
N GLY A 138 15.29 -3.07 11.35
CA GLY A 138 15.38 -1.61 11.48
C GLY A 138 15.62 -1.14 12.91
N GLY A 139 14.80 -1.62 13.85
CA GLY A 139 14.93 -1.29 15.27
C GLY A 139 16.29 -1.69 15.85
N PHE A 140 16.78 -2.88 15.52
CA PHE A 140 18.07 -3.38 16.01
C PHE A 140 19.28 -2.58 15.48
N ILE A 141 19.23 -2.04 14.27
CA ILE A 141 20.38 -1.33 13.66
C ILE A 141 20.85 -0.16 14.54
N GLY A 142 19.92 0.58 15.15
CA GLY A 142 20.26 1.68 16.08
C GLY A 142 20.94 1.20 17.37
N GLU A 143 20.67 -0.03 17.79
CA GLU A 143 21.18 -0.62 19.04
C GLU A 143 22.45 -1.45 18.87
N ALA A 144 22.74 -1.92 17.65
CA ALA A 144 23.74 -2.93 17.33
C ALA A 144 25.13 -2.69 17.97
N PHE A 145 25.65 -1.46 17.92
CA PHE A 145 26.94 -1.14 18.55
C PHE A 145 26.76 -0.38 19.86
N ALA A 146 25.73 0.46 19.93
CA ALA A 146 25.57 1.41 21.00
C ALA A 146 25.02 0.80 22.29
N LEU A 147 24.18 -0.23 22.22
CA LEU A 147 23.71 -0.96 23.40
C LEU A 147 24.83 -1.76 24.08
N PRO A 148 25.60 -2.63 23.37
CA PRO A 148 26.67 -3.38 24.01
C PRO A 148 27.79 -2.47 24.51
N ALA A 149 28.09 -1.37 23.80
CA ALA A 149 29.03 -0.38 24.30
C ALA A 149 28.52 0.25 25.61
N TYR A 150 27.30 0.79 25.63
CA TYR A 150 26.74 1.45 26.81
C TYR A 150 26.63 0.50 27.99
N GLN A 151 25.99 -0.67 27.83
CA GLN A 151 25.77 -1.60 28.93
C GLN A 151 27.06 -2.33 29.35
N GLY A 152 27.91 -2.71 28.41
CA GLY A 152 29.22 -3.27 28.70
C GLY A 152 30.13 -2.28 29.41
N GLY A 153 30.14 -1.02 28.98
CA GLY A 153 30.86 0.06 29.63
C GLY A 153 30.35 0.34 31.04
N MET A 154 29.04 0.38 31.24
CA MET A 154 28.43 0.51 32.57
C MET A 154 28.84 -0.62 33.51
N LEU A 155 28.88 -1.87 33.03
CA LEU A 155 29.39 -3.00 33.81
C LEU A 155 30.86 -2.80 34.21
N VAL A 156 31.70 -2.33 33.28
CA VAL A 156 33.12 -2.07 33.55
C VAL A 156 33.28 -0.97 34.60
N VAL A 157 32.51 0.12 34.50
CA VAL A 157 32.53 1.22 35.49
C VAL A 157 32.09 0.72 36.87
N GLN A 158 30.99 -0.03 36.95
CA GLN A 158 30.45 -0.55 38.22
C GLN A 158 31.36 -1.59 38.86
N LEU A 159 31.88 -2.55 38.06
CA LEU A 159 32.87 -3.52 38.55
C LEU A 159 34.14 -2.81 39.00
N GLY A 160 34.65 -1.87 38.21
CA GLY A 160 35.81 -1.05 38.57
C GLY A 160 35.61 -0.34 39.92
N PHE A 161 34.43 0.27 40.13
CA PHE A 161 34.06 0.88 41.39
C PHE A 161 34.09 -0.11 42.56
N ILE A 162 33.50 -1.31 42.41
CA ILE A 162 33.50 -2.35 43.47
C ILE A 162 34.93 -2.82 43.78
N PHE A 163 35.74 -3.09 42.76
CA PHE A 163 37.14 -3.51 42.94
C PHE A 163 38.00 -2.44 43.62
N MET A 164 37.74 -1.16 43.33
CA MET A 164 38.40 -0.04 44.01
C MET A 164 38.00 0.08 45.48
N GLN A 165 36.79 -0.36 45.88
CA GLN A 165 36.41 -0.39 47.30
C GLN A 165 37.05 -1.55 48.04
N ASP A 166 36.95 -2.77 47.51
CA ASP A 166 37.57 -3.97 48.09
C ASP A 166 37.78 -5.06 47.02
N PRO A 167 39.02 -5.56 46.83
CA PRO A 167 39.30 -6.60 45.84
C PRO A 167 38.58 -7.93 46.08
N LEU A 168 38.32 -8.32 47.35
CA LEU A 168 37.68 -9.58 47.69
C LEU A 168 36.19 -9.56 47.34
N LEU A 169 35.51 -8.44 47.63
CA LEU A 169 34.12 -8.20 47.21
C LEU A 169 34.02 -8.06 45.68
N GLY A 170 35.01 -7.47 45.01
CA GLY A 170 35.11 -7.45 43.55
C GLY A 170 35.17 -8.86 42.95
N LEU A 171 36.01 -9.75 43.50
CA LEU A 171 36.08 -11.15 43.08
C LEU A 171 34.76 -11.90 43.33
N ALA A 172 34.12 -11.67 44.48
CA ALA A 172 32.80 -12.23 44.77
C ALA A 172 31.74 -11.76 43.76
N ALA A 173 31.78 -10.49 43.35
CA ALA A 173 30.89 -9.93 42.33
C ALA A 173 31.08 -10.60 40.96
N ILE A 174 32.32 -10.85 40.55
CA ILE A 174 32.63 -11.48 39.27
C ILE A 174 32.35 -12.98 39.27
N SER A 175 32.45 -13.67 40.42
CA SER A 175 32.41 -15.14 40.51
C SER A 175 31.23 -15.81 39.78
N SER A 176 30.05 -15.18 39.75
CA SER A 176 28.85 -15.74 39.12
C SER A 176 28.77 -15.51 37.61
N TYR A 177 29.44 -14.47 37.06
CA TYR A 177 29.30 -14.08 35.66
C TYR A 177 29.95 -15.04 34.65
N PRO A 178 31.16 -15.60 34.85
CA PRO A 178 31.73 -16.60 33.94
C PRO A 178 30.86 -17.85 33.81
N VAL A 179 30.27 -18.31 34.92
CA VAL A 179 29.35 -19.46 34.93
C VAL A 179 28.09 -19.12 34.13
N GLN A 180 27.50 -17.95 34.37
CA GLN A 180 26.34 -17.47 33.60
C GLN A 180 26.68 -17.33 32.10
N GLY A 181 27.82 -16.71 31.77
CA GLY A 181 28.30 -16.48 30.41
C GLY A 181 28.62 -17.76 29.63
N TYR A 182 28.87 -18.88 30.30
CA TYR A 182 29.04 -20.17 29.64
C TYR A 182 27.75 -20.98 29.54
N VAL A 183 26.95 -21.05 30.62
CA VAL A 183 25.75 -21.90 30.69
C VAL A 183 24.57 -21.28 29.95
N ILE A 184 24.31 -19.98 30.16
CA ILE A 184 23.12 -19.31 29.60
C ILE A 184 23.14 -19.32 28.07
N PRO A 185 24.24 -18.96 27.37
CA PRO A 185 24.26 -18.99 25.91
C PRO A 185 24.01 -20.38 25.31
N LYS A 186 24.50 -21.45 25.94
CA LYS A 186 24.24 -22.83 25.48
C LYS A 186 22.75 -23.20 25.56
N LEU A 187 22.07 -22.78 26.63
CA LEU A 187 20.63 -22.98 26.78
C LEU A 187 19.85 -22.11 25.78
N GLN A 188 20.26 -20.86 25.59
CA GLN A 188 19.64 -19.92 24.65
C GLN A 188 19.76 -20.40 23.19
N ARG A 189 20.88 -21.00 22.77
CA ARG A 189 21.03 -21.57 21.41
C ARG A 189 19.91 -22.55 21.05
N LYS A 190 19.47 -23.40 21.99
CA LYS A 190 18.34 -24.32 21.76
C LYS A 190 17.02 -23.57 21.56
N VAL A 191 16.78 -22.51 22.34
CA VAL A 191 15.60 -21.66 22.19
C VAL A 191 15.59 -20.94 20.84
N ILE A 192 16.76 -20.48 20.38
CA ILE A 192 16.92 -19.84 19.07
C ILE A 192 16.57 -20.82 17.95
N LEU A 193 17.08 -22.05 17.98
CA LEU A 193 16.75 -23.07 16.97
C LEU A 193 15.25 -23.42 16.92
N LEU A 194 14.60 -23.53 18.08
CA LEU A 194 13.15 -23.73 18.15
C LEU A 194 12.38 -22.53 17.60
N SER A 195 12.84 -21.30 17.89
CA SER A 195 12.24 -20.07 17.38
C SER A 195 12.35 -19.98 15.86
N ARG A 196 13.49 -20.41 15.28
CA ARG A 196 13.65 -20.55 13.81
C ARG A 196 12.64 -21.55 13.24
N ARG A 197 12.49 -22.73 13.85
CA ARG A 197 11.52 -23.74 13.43
C ARG A 197 10.08 -23.22 13.51
N ARG A 198 9.76 -22.45 14.56
CA ARG A 198 8.45 -21.78 14.72
C ARG A 198 8.18 -20.81 13.57
N VAL A 199 9.13 -19.94 13.23
CA VAL A 199 8.96 -18.96 12.14
C VAL A 199 8.70 -19.68 10.81
N LYS A 200 9.47 -20.73 10.50
CA LYS A 200 9.24 -21.54 9.29
C LYS A 200 7.84 -22.18 9.27
N ASN A 201 7.36 -22.69 10.39
CA ASN A 201 6.01 -23.26 10.48
C ASN A 201 4.90 -22.21 10.29
N VAL A 202 5.08 -21.01 10.85
CA VAL A 202 4.13 -19.89 10.66
C VAL A 202 4.00 -19.53 9.17
N ARG A 203 5.10 -19.55 8.42
CA ARG A 203 5.06 -19.28 6.97
C ARG A 203 4.29 -20.35 6.21
N LEU A 204 4.54 -21.63 6.50
CA LEU A 204 3.78 -22.73 5.90
C LEU A 204 2.27 -22.63 6.21
N ILE A 205 1.91 -22.13 7.40
CA ILE A 205 0.51 -21.84 7.74
C ILE A 205 -0.02 -20.70 6.87
N ALA A 206 0.72 -19.59 6.74
CA ALA A 206 0.33 -18.45 5.93
C ALA A 206 0.16 -18.83 4.44
N ASP A 207 1.10 -19.59 3.87
CA ASP A 207 1.04 -20.08 2.50
C ASP A 207 -0.23 -20.91 2.27
N LYS A 208 -0.55 -21.82 3.20
CA LYS A 208 -1.73 -22.69 3.10
C LYS A 208 -3.05 -21.92 3.25
N VAL A 209 -3.07 -20.90 4.12
CA VAL A 209 -4.21 -19.99 4.25
C VAL A 209 -4.39 -19.20 2.95
N GLY A 210 -3.30 -18.66 2.39
CA GLY A 210 -3.33 -17.95 1.11
C GLY A 210 -3.83 -18.81 -0.05
N GLU A 211 -3.37 -20.06 -0.15
CA GLU A 211 -3.85 -21.04 -1.13
C GLU A 211 -5.35 -21.34 -0.93
N SER A 212 -5.79 -21.57 0.31
CA SER A 212 -7.18 -21.90 0.61
C SER A 212 -8.13 -20.74 0.32
N ILE A 213 -7.71 -19.49 0.56
CA ILE A 213 -8.49 -18.29 0.21
C ILE A 213 -8.55 -18.12 -1.31
N SER A 214 -7.43 -18.30 -2.01
CA SER A 214 -7.38 -18.17 -3.47
C SER A 214 -8.25 -19.23 -4.17
N GLY A 215 -8.30 -20.44 -3.61
CA GLY A 215 -9.13 -21.55 -4.08
C GLY A 215 -10.48 -21.67 -3.38
N VAL A 216 -10.97 -20.62 -2.70
CA VAL A 216 -12.22 -20.73 -1.92
C VAL A 216 -13.44 -21.17 -2.75
N PRO A 217 -13.60 -20.78 -4.03
CA PRO A 217 -14.72 -21.27 -4.84
C PRO A 217 -14.65 -22.79 -5.03
N GLU A 218 -13.44 -23.35 -5.20
CA GLU A 218 -13.24 -24.81 -5.32
C GLU A 218 -13.56 -25.51 -4.01
N ILE A 219 -13.16 -24.94 -2.87
CA ILE A 219 -13.47 -25.51 -1.54
C ILE A 219 -14.98 -25.57 -1.34
N HIS A 220 -15.71 -24.51 -1.70
CA HIS A 220 -17.16 -24.46 -1.58
C HIS A 220 -17.86 -25.37 -2.59
N ALA A 221 -17.42 -25.38 -3.84
CA ALA A 221 -18.01 -26.21 -4.90
C ALA A 221 -17.87 -27.71 -4.62
N ASN A 222 -16.81 -28.11 -3.90
CA ASN A 222 -16.50 -29.52 -3.61
C ASN A 222 -16.76 -29.93 -2.15
N ASP A 223 -17.40 -29.10 -1.32
CA ASP A 223 -17.66 -29.36 0.11
C ASP A 223 -16.39 -29.76 0.92
N ALA A 224 -15.24 -29.18 0.57
CA ALA A 224 -13.94 -29.56 1.14
C ALA A 224 -13.57 -28.77 2.41
N ALA A 225 -14.46 -27.94 2.93
CA ALA A 225 -14.18 -27.01 4.04
C ALA A 225 -13.71 -27.72 5.32
N ALA A 226 -14.29 -28.88 5.65
CA ALA A 226 -13.90 -29.65 6.83
C ALA A 226 -12.46 -30.18 6.73
N TRP A 227 -12.02 -30.61 5.53
CA TRP A 227 -10.66 -31.10 5.31
C TRP A 227 -9.63 -29.97 5.45
N HIS A 228 -9.89 -28.81 4.82
CA HIS A 228 -9.02 -27.63 4.97
C HIS A 228 -8.95 -27.15 6.42
N SER A 229 -10.06 -27.21 7.15
CA SER A 229 -10.09 -26.86 8.58
C SER A 229 -9.25 -27.82 9.43
N ALA A 230 -9.27 -29.12 9.13
CA ALA A 230 -8.45 -30.12 9.80
C ALA A 230 -6.95 -29.94 9.50
N ASP A 231 -6.56 -29.75 8.23
CA ASP A 231 -5.17 -29.50 7.83
C ASP A 231 -4.61 -28.23 8.52
N LEU A 232 -5.40 -27.15 8.57
CA LEU A 232 -5.00 -25.93 9.26
C LEU A 232 -4.86 -26.15 10.78
N SER A 233 -5.81 -26.86 11.39
CA SER A 233 -5.79 -27.18 12.83
C SER A 233 -4.52 -27.95 13.24
N ASP A 234 -4.12 -28.96 12.46
CA ASP A 234 -2.92 -29.75 12.75
C ASP A 234 -1.64 -28.89 12.67
N ARG A 235 -1.54 -28.00 11.67
CA ARG A 235 -0.40 -27.07 11.54
C ARG A 235 -0.34 -26.07 12.70
N LEU A 236 -1.49 -25.58 13.16
CA LEU A 236 -1.60 -24.70 14.33
C LEU A 236 -1.14 -25.43 15.61
N TYR A 237 -1.47 -26.71 15.75
CA TYR A 237 -1.04 -27.52 16.89
C TYR A 237 0.49 -27.72 16.92
N GLU A 238 1.13 -27.97 15.78
CA GLU A 238 2.60 -28.02 15.71
C GLU A 238 3.25 -26.68 16.13
N ASN A 239 2.64 -25.54 15.79
CA ASN A 239 3.10 -24.24 16.27
C ASN A 239 2.99 -24.13 17.80
N PHE A 240 1.85 -24.55 18.36
CA PHE A 240 1.62 -24.56 19.79
C PHE A 240 2.68 -25.39 20.53
N LYS A 241 2.97 -26.61 20.06
CA LYS A 241 3.99 -27.49 20.65
C LYS A 241 5.38 -26.84 20.68
N ILE A 242 5.79 -26.20 19.59
CA ILE A 242 7.06 -25.48 19.51
C ILE A 242 7.08 -24.30 20.49
N ARG A 243 6.00 -23.51 20.56
CA ARG A 243 5.88 -22.38 21.51
C ARG A 243 5.93 -22.84 22.96
N TYR A 244 5.28 -23.95 23.28
CA TYR A 244 5.28 -24.51 24.62
C TYR A 244 6.68 -24.95 25.05
N GLU A 245 7.44 -25.60 24.16
CA GLU A 245 8.83 -25.96 24.46
C GLU A 245 9.74 -24.73 24.63
N ILE A 246 9.56 -23.69 23.80
CA ILE A 246 10.24 -22.39 23.95
C ILE A 246 9.93 -21.79 25.33
N PHE A 247 8.65 -21.79 25.74
CA PHE A 247 8.21 -21.25 27.02
C PHE A 247 8.91 -21.95 28.19
N ASN A 248 8.84 -23.28 28.26
CA ASN A 248 9.46 -24.05 29.34
C ASN A 248 10.98 -23.77 29.46
N ARG A 249 11.68 -23.74 28.31
CA ARG A 249 13.12 -23.45 28.29
C ARG A 249 13.43 -22.02 28.71
N LYS A 250 12.63 -21.04 28.26
CA LYS A 250 12.80 -19.61 28.61
C LYS A 250 12.63 -19.38 30.11
N TYR A 251 11.62 -19.99 30.73
CA TYR A 251 11.38 -19.83 32.16
C TYR A 251 12.41 -20.57 33.01
N PHE A 252 12.94 -21.70 32.55
CA PHE A 252 14.07 -22.35 33.21
C PHE A 252 15.33 -21.48 33.20
N ILE A 253 15.64 -20.81 32.08
CA ILE A 253 16.75 -19.85 32.00
C ILE A 253 16.52 -18.67 32.97
N LYS A 254 15.28 -18.15 33.04
CA LYS A 254 14.92 -17.06 33.97
C LYS A 254 15.10 -17.49 35.43
N PHE A 255 14.69 -18.70 35.78
CA PHE A 255 14.91 -19.29 37.10
C PHE A 255 16.41 -19.33 37.43
N LEU A 256 17.24 -19.88 36.54
CA LEU A 256 18.69 -19.99 36.75
C LEU A 256 19.35 -18.62 36.91
N ASN A 257 18.95 -17.64 36.09
CA ASN A 257 19.46 -16.27 36.16
C ASN A 257 19.08 -15.59 37.50
N ASN A 258 17.82 -15.74 37.93
CA ASN A 258 17.37 -15.18 39.21
C ASN A 258 18.09 -15.83 40.40
N PHE A 259 18.31 -17.15 40.35
CA PHE A 259 19.06 -17.87 41.37
C PHE A 259 20.51 -17.36 41.47
N MET A 260 21.21 -17.23 40.33
CA MET A 260 22.59 -16.72 40.30
C MET A 260 22.70 -15.27 40.81
N ASN A 261 21.73 -14.41 40.47
CA ASN A 261 21.71 -13.02 40.94
C ASN A 261 21.47 -12.89 42.46
N GLN A 262 20.87 -13.89 43.11
CA GLN A 262 20.70 -13.90 44.56
C GLN A 262 21.93 -14.48 45.29
N LEU A 263 22.79 -15.21 44.59
CA LEU A 263 23.98 -15.82 45.18
C LEU A 263 25.07 -14.78 45.52
N THR A 264 25.23 -13.74 44.72
CA THR A 264 26.23 -12.70 45.00
C THR A 264 25.89 -11.83 46.23
N PRO A 265 24.65 -11.34 46.43
CA PRO A 265 24.27 -10.69 47.69
C PRO A 265 24.48 -11.61 48.91
N PHE A 266 24.19 -12.91 48.78
CA PHE A 266 24.50 -13.88 49.83
C PHE A 266 26.00 -13.87 50.19
N PHE A 267 26.89 -13.89 49.19
CA PHE A 267 28.33 -13.77 49.45
C PHE A 267 28.73 -12.41 50.01
N PHE A 268 28.09 -11.31 49.59
CA PHE A 268 28.37 -9.98 50.15
C PHE A 268 28.00 -9.89 51.62
N TYR A 269 26.86 -10.43 52.03
CA TYR A 269 26.49 -10.47 53.45
C TYR A 269 27.42 -11.38 54.25
N LEU A 270 27.82 -12.53 53.70
CA LEU A 270 28.71 -13.47 54.37
C LEU A 270 30.15 -12.93 54.51
N ILE A 271 30.77 -12.56 53.38
CA ILE A 271 32.16 -12.10 53.31
C ILE A 271 32.28 -10.65 53.80
N GLY A 272 31.43 -9.76 53.29
CA GLY A 272 31.44 -8.35 53.68
C GLY A 272 31.04 -8.14 55.14
N GLY A 273 30.05 -8.90 55.64
CA GLY A 273 29.71 -8.89 57.06
C GLY A 273 30.87 -9.34 57.95
N TYR A 274 31.60 -10.39 57.55
CA TYR A 274 32.81 -10.85 58.24
C TYR A 274 33.91 -9.78 58.27
N LEU A 275 34.18 -9.12 57.13
CA LEU A 275 35.19 -8.05 57.04
C LEU A 275 34.83 -6.81 57.87
N VAL A 276 33.54 -6.48 57.99
CA VAL A 276 33.07 -5.40 58.87
C VAL A 276 33.28 -5.77 60.35
N ILE A 277 33.03 -7.03 60.73
CA ILE A 277 33.25 -7.51 62.10
C ILE A 277 34.75 -7.46 62.47
N GLU A 278 35.65 -7.77 61.53
CA GLU A 278 37.10 -7.66 61.73
C GLU A 278 37.63 -6.21 61.68
N GLY A 279 36.80 -5.23 61.29
CA GLY A 279 37.19 -3.83 61.17
C GLY A 279 37.96 -3.48 59.88
N ASN A 280 38.05 -4.41 58.92
CA ASN A 280 38.76 -4.25 57.65
C ASN A 280 37.93 -3.50 56.59
N LEU A 281 36.61 -3.37 56.80
CA LEU A 281 35.68 -2.68 55.91
C LEU A 281 34.71 -1.81 56.72
N SER A 282 34.41 -0.59 56.27
CA SER A 282 33.40 0.25 56.92
C SER A 282 31.98 -0.20 56.54
N MET A 283 31.02 0.03 57.45
CA MET A 283 29.61 -0.26 57.18
C MET A 283 29.09 0.53 55.96
N GLY A 284 29.55 1.77 55.77
CA GLY A 284 29.22 2.60 54.60
C GLY A 284 29.77 2.03 53.29
N ALA A 285 30.99 1.47 53.31
CA ALA A 285 31.59 0.82 52.13
C ALA A 285 30.83 -0.46 51.74
N LEU A 286 30.40 -1.27 52.72
CA LEU A 286 29.57 -2.45 52.45
C LEU A 286 28.22 -2.06 51.82
N LEU A 287 27.55 -1.03 52.35
CA LEU A 287 26.30 -0.51 51.79
C LEU A 287 26.49 0.03 50.36
N ALA A 288 27.60 0.74 50.10
CA ALA A 288 27.94 1.24 48.77
C ALA A 288 28.19 0.11 47.76
N VAL A 289 28.88 -0.96 48.17
CA VAL A 289 29.11 -2.15 47.31
C VAL A 289 27.81 -2.90 47.01
N ILE A 290 26.93 -3.05 47.99
CA ILE A 290 25.60 -3.67 47.79
C ILE A 290 24.75 -2.83 46.82
N ALA A 291 24.78 -1.50 46.96
CA ALA A 291 24.08 -0.59 46.05
C ALA A 291 24.64 -0.67 44.62
N ALA A 292 25.96 -0.60 44.46
CA ALA A 292 26.64 -0.72 43.16
C ALA A 292 26.35 -2.08 42.48
N TYR A 293 26.29 -3.17 43.24
CA TYR A 293 25.94 -4.49 42.69
C TYR A 293 24.48 -4.60 42.24
N LYS A 294 23.54 -3.99 42.99
CA LYS A 294 22.14 -3.93 42.57
C LYS A 294 22.01 -3.28 41.19
N ASP A 295 22.81 -2.26 40.92
CA ASP A 295 22.83 -1.55 39.63
C ASP A 295 23.53 -2.36 38.52
N LEU A 296 24.26 -3.43 38.85
CA LEU A 296 25.01 -4.32 37.94
C LEU A 296 24.11 -5.38 37.27
N ALA A 297 23.03 -5.78 37.96
CA ALA A 297 22.08 -6.77 37.46
C ALA A 297 21.32 -6.30 36.21
N GLY A 298 21.06 -4.99 36.10
CA GLY A 298 20.36 -4.38 34.96
C GLY A 298 21.14 -4.49 33.65
N PRO A 299 22.34 -3.88 33.56
CA PRO A 299 23.19 -3.93 32.38
C PRO A 299 23.51 -5.35 31.90
N TRP A 300 23.79 -6.27 32.83
CA TRP A 300 24.02 -7.68 32.51
C TRP A 300 22.81 -8.34 31.85
N LYS A 301 21.61 -8.11 32.39
CA LYS A 301 20.35 -8.62 31.82
C LYS A 301 20.11 -8.06 30.42
N GLU A 302 20.42 -6.79 30.20
CA GLU A 302 20.30 -6.16 28.88
C GLU A 302 21.27 -6.76 27.87
N LEU A 303 22.53 -7.04 28.23
CA LEU A 303 23.48 -7.72 27.33
C LEU A 303 23.04 -9.15 26.97
N LEU A 304 22.46 -9.89 27.93
CA LEU A 304 21.90 -11.21 27.65
C LEU A 304 20.68 -11.12 26.72
N ALA A 305 19.84 -10.10 26.88
CA ALA A 305 18.71 -9.84 25.98
C ALA A 305 19.20 -9.42 24.59
N TYR A 306 20.23 -8.58 24.51
CA TYR A 306 20.88 -8.18 23.27
C TYR A 306 21.38 -9.40 22.47
N TYR A 307 22.04 -10.36 23.12
CA TYR A 307 22.50 -11.57 22.43
C TYR A 307 21.34 -12.35 21.77
N GLN A 308 20.17 -12.42 22.43
CA GLN A 308 18.97 -13.05 21.86
C GLN A 308 18.43 -12.24 20.69
N LEU A 309 18.38 -10.91 20.83
CA LEU A 309 17.91 -10.00 19.80
C LEU A 309 18.78 -10.11 18.54
N VAL A 310 20.11 -10.09 18.68
CA VAL A 310 21.06 -10.29 17.57
C VAL A 310 20.76 -11.60 16.84
N ALA A 311 20.57 -12.69 17.57
CA ALA A 311 20.35 -14.00 16.97
C ALA A 311 19.00 -14.12 16.24
N ASP A 312 17.97 -13.42 16.71
CA ASP A 312 16.65 -13.38 16.06
C ASP A 312 16.68 -12.50 14.81
N VAL A 313 17.27 -11.31 14.91
CA VAL A 313 17.34 -10.35 13.81
C VAL A 313 18.27 -10.82 12.70
N ASP A 314 19.42 -11.45 13.04
CA ASP A 314 20.33 -12.00 12.04
C ASP A 314 19.65 -13.09 11.20
N VAL A 315 18.79 -13.93 11.81
CA VAL A 315 18.00 -14.92 11.05
C VAL A 315 17.06 -14.25 10.07
N LYS A 316 16.30 -13.25 10.54
CA LYS A 316 15.36 -12.51 9.68
C LYS A 316 16.10 -11.87 8.52
N TYR A 317 17.22 -11.20 8.82
CA TYR A 317 18.08 -10.59 7.81
C TYR A 317 18.62 -11.62 6.80
N GLN A 318 19.19 -12.74 7.25
CA GLN A 318 19.67 -13.80 6.34
C GLN A 318 18.55 -14.33 5.46
N THR A 319 17.37 -14.55 6.03
CA THR A 319 16.23 -15.07 5.28
C THR A 319 15.76 -14.09 4.21
N VAL A 320 15.71 -12.80 4.53
CA VAL A 320 15.43 -11.74 3.55
C VAL A 320 16.54 -11.70 2.49
N VAL A 321 17.81 -11.85 2.88
CA VAL A 321 18.93 -11.87 1.93
C VAL A 321 18.86 -13.05 0.97
N GLU A 322 18.60 -14.25 1.47
CA GLU A 322 18.46 -15.47 0.66
C GLU A 322 17.32 -15.34 -0.37
N ASN A 323 16.16 -14.81 0.05
CA ASN A 323 15.02 -14.61 -0.84
C ASN A 323 15.23 -13.49 -1.88
N PHE A 324 16.13 -12.54 -1.62
CA PHE A 324 16.36 -11.37 -2.49
C PHE A 324 17.74 -11.35 -3.16
N ASP A 325 18.45 -12.48 -3.17
CA ASP A 325 19.72 -12.67 -3.88
C ASP A 325 19.66 -13.89 -4.83
N PRO A 326 18.67 -13.97 -5.76
CA PRO A 326 18.66 -15.04 -6.74
C PRO A 326 19.90 -14.97 -7.65
N ALA A 327 20.35 -16.13 -8.13
CA ALA A 327 21.59 -16.26 -8.90
C ALA A 327 21.60 -15.42 -10.20
N ASP A 328 20.42 -15.14 -10.76
CA ASP A 328 20.25 -14.47 -12.04
C ASP A 328 19.37 -13.22 -11.90
N ILE A 329 20.03 -12.07 -11.67
CA ILE A 329 19.40 -10.75 -11.55
C ILE A 329 20.04 -9.75 -12.51
N TYR A 330 19.26 -8.80 -13.00
CA TYR A 330 19.81 -7.72 -13.82
C TYR A 330 20.81 -6.87 -13.02
N PRO A 331 21.87 -6.33 -13.65
CA PRO A 331 22.81 -5.41 -13.01
C PRO A 331 22.09 -4.12 -12.58
N VAL A 332 22.65 -3.39 -11.61
CA VAL A 332 22.03 -2.14 -11.08
C VAL A 332 21.95 -1.08 -12.17
N GLU A 333 22.98 -1.03 -13.00
CA GLU A 333 23.17 -0.08 -14.09
C GLU A 333 22.06 -0.21 -15.14
N ARG A 334 21.53 -1.42 -15.37
CA ARG A 334 20.43 -1.63 -16.32
C ARG A 334 19.16 -0.86 -15.93
N LEU A 335 18.87 -0.68 -14.64
CA LEU A 335 17.69 0.08 -14.19
C LEU A 335 17.99 1.56 -13.88
N THR A 336 19.20 1.85 -13.44
CA THR A 336 19.56 3.19 -12.93
C THR A 336 20.10 4.12 -13.99
N ALA A 337 20.71 3.59 -15.06
CA ALA A 337 21.18 4.40 -16.17
C ALA A 337 20.00 5.01 -16.94
N ASP A 338 20.08 6.31 -17.21
CA ASP A 338 19.03 7.07 -17.88
C ASP A 338 19.27 7.29 -19.38
N GLU A 339 20.50 7.01 -19.83
CA GLU A 339 20.87 7.13 -21.24
C GLU A 339 20.04 6.16 -22.08
N SER A 340 19.31 6.73 -23.05
CA SER A 340 18.64 5.99 -24.12
C SER A 340 19.50 6.05 -25.38
N ILE A 341 19.46 4.99 -26.16
CA ILE A 341 20.18 4.87 -27.43
C ILE A 341 19.14 4.54 -28.48
N GLU A 342 19.09 5.31 -29.56
CA GLU A 342 18.18 5.02 -30.67
C GLU A 342 18.49 3.64 -31.28
N LEU A 343 17.44 2.83 -31.48
CA LEU A 343 17.57 1.50 -32.06
C LEU A 343 17.24 1.55 -33.56
N THR A 344 18.25 1.29 -34.39
CA THR A 344 18.14 1.25 -35.86
C THR A 344 18.63 -0.08 -36.42
N GLY A 345 18.03 -0.54 -37.53
CA GLY A 345 18.36 -1.78 -38.20
C GLY A 345 17.40 -2.94 -37.91
N ASP A 346 17.69 -4.08 -38.52
CA ASP A 346 16.85 -5.27 -38.47
C ASP A 346 16.83 -5.90 -37.06
N LEU A 347 15.69 -6.43 -36.65
CA LEU A 347 15.60 -7.33 -35.49
C LEU A 347 16.05 -8.72 -35.93
N GLU A 348 17.06 -9.27 -35.26
CA GLU A 348 17.66 -10.57 -35.55
C GLU A 348 17.71 -11.44 -34.29
N MET A 349 17.17 -12.65 -34.41
CA MET A 349 17.32 -13.75 -33.46
C MET A 349 18.19 -14.81 -34.12
N SER A 350 19.28 -15.20 -33.46
CA SER A 350 20.20 -16.23 -33.96
C SER A 350 20.36 -17.34 -32.93
N GLY A 351 19.85 -18.54 -33.23
CA GLY A 351 19.92 -19.73 -32.39
C GLY A 351 19.28 -19.58 -31.01
N VAL A 352 18.21 -18.80 -30.92
CA VAL A 352 17.63 -18.39 -29.64
C VAL A 352 16.85 -19.52 -29.00
N SER A 353 17.23 -19.90 -27.78
CA SER A 353 16.46 -20.83 -26.95
C SER A 353 16.16 -20.20 -25.59
N PHE A 354 14.99 -20.50 -25.04
CA PHE A 354 14.51 -19.98 -23.76
C PHE A 354 13.68 -21.04 -23.04
N SER A 355 13.90 -21.19 -21.74
CA SER A 355 13.10 -22.02 -20.85
C SER A 355 12.61 -21.20 -19.66
N GLY A 356 11.36 -21.42 -19.25
CA GLY A 356 10.70 -20.63 -18.20
C GLY A 356 9.46 -19.87 -18.66
N GLY A 357 8.90 -20.22 -19.83
CA GLY A 357 7.61 -19.76 -20.32
C GLY A 357 6.44 -20.13 -19.41
N ALA A 358 5.25 -19.62 -19.72
CA ALA A 358 4.06 -19.95 -18.94
C ALA A 358 3.82 -21.49 -19.02
N ALA A 359 3.39 -22.10 -17.91
CA ALA A 359 3.23 -23.57 -17.80
C ALA A 359 4.51 -24.40 -18.12
N GLY A 360 5.71 -23.82 -17.97
CA GLY A 360 6.97 -24.53 -18.24
C GLY A 360 7.33 -24.60 -19.71
N GLN A 361 6.70 -23.76 -20.54
CA GLN A 361 6.94 -23.74 -21.96
C GLN A 361 8.37 -23.36 -22.33
N GLU A 362 8.89 -24.02 -23.36
CA GLU A 362 10.23 -23.81 -23.90
C GLU A 362 10.16 -23.39 -25.38
N VAL A 363 11.17 -22.62 -25.77
CA VAL A 363 11.41 -22.19 -27.14
C VAL A 363 12.82 -22.64 -27.50
N THR A 364 13.00 -23.26 -28.65
CA THR A 364 14.27 -23.88 -29.06
C THR A 364 14.68 -23.47 -30.47
N ASP A 365 15.93 -23.02 -30.59
CA ASP A 365 16.63 -22.71 -31.85
C ASP A 365 15.86 -21.79 -32.82
N ILE A 366 15.32 -20.68 -32.29
CA ILE A 366 14.63 -19.69 -33.10
C ILE A 366 15.62 -18.82 -33.85
N ASN A 367 15.43 -18.76 -35.17
CA ASN A 367 16.20 -17.96 -36.11
C ASN A 367 15.24 -17.07 -36.90
N LEU A 368 15.17 -15.80 -36.54
CA LEU A 368 14.19 -14.86 -37.10
C LEU A 368 14.89 -13.57 -37.50
N LYS A 369 14.61 -13.07 -38.71
CA LYS A 369 15.08 -11.77 -39.16
C LYS A 369 13.90 -10.92 -39.63
N VAL A 370 13.67 -9.79 -38.96
CA VAL A 370 12.59 -8.84 -39.27
C VAL A 370 13.23 -7.53 -39.73
N PRO A 371 13.08 -7.16 -41.01
CA PRO A 371 13.64 -5.91 -41.52
C PRO A 371 13.09 -4.68 -40.82
N GLU A 372 13.91 -3.64 -40.69
CA GLU A 372 13.47 -2.35 -40.17
C GLU A 372 12.27 -1.81 -40.97
N GLY A 373 11.24 -1.32 -40.27
CA GLY A 373 10.05 -0.75 -40.90
C GLY A 373 9.03 -1.78 -41.41
N ALA A 374 9.30 -3.08 -41.26
CA ALA A 374 8.40 -4.13 -41.72
C ALA A 374 7.32 -4.48 -40.69
N ALA A 375 6.12 -4.80 -41.20
CA ALA A 375 5.06 -5.44 -40.42
C ALA A 375 5.13 -6.96 -40.59
N PHE A 376 5.27 -7.69 -39.48
CA PHE A 376 5.52 -9.13 -39.46
C PHE A 376 4.61 -9.82 -38.43
N ALA A 377 3.97 -10.92 -38.81
CA ALA A 377 3.11 -11.69 -37.90
C ALA A 377 3.78 -12.98 -37.42
N ILE A 378 3.66 -13.29 -36.14
CA ILE A 378 4.04 -14.56 -35.53
C ILE A 378 2.77 -15.31 -35.13
N ILE A 379 2.57 -16.47 -35.73
CA ILE A 379 1.36 -17.26 -35.64
C ILE A 379 1.64 -18.48 -34.77
N GLY A 380 0.81 -18.71 -33.76
CA GLY A 380 0.78 -19.98 -33.07
C GLY A 380 -0.24 -19.98 -31.94
N PRO A 381 -0.89 -21.11 -31.66
CA PRO A 381 -1.89 -21.21 -30.60
C PRO A 381 -1.28 -20.90 -29.22
N ASP A 382 -2.12 -20.73 -28.22
CA ASP A 382 -1.65 -20.66 -26.83
C ASP A 382 -0.87 -21.95 -26.51
N GLY A 383 0.29 -21.81 -25.87
CA GLY A 383 1.17 -22.97 -25.71
C GLY A 383 2.04 -23.26 -26.93
N SER A 384 2.19 -22.36 -27.91
CA SER A 384 3.12 -22.53 -29.06
C SER A 384 4.52 -21.93 -28.87
N GLY A 385 4.69 -21.00 -27.93
CA GLY A 385 5.95 -20.29 -27.66
C GLY A 385 5.96 -18.88 -28.25
N ARG A 386 4.85 -18.49 -28.91
CA ARG A 386 4.61 -17.16 -29.48
C ARG A 386 4.86 -16.04 -28.48
N SER A 387 4.25 -16.09 -27.30
CA SER A 387 4.40 -15.04 -26.28
C SER A 387 5.85 -14.94 -25.79
N GLU A 388 6.54 -16.06 -25.61
CA GLU A 388 7.95 -16.11 -25.24
C GLU A 388 8.85 -15.49 -26.32
N VAL A 389 8.63 -15.80 -27.61
CA VAL A 389 9.37 -15.18 -28.72
C VAL A 389 9.13 -13.68 -28.79
N LEU A 390 7.89 -13.22 -28.60
CA LEU A 390 7.56 -11.79 -28.58
C LEU A 390 8.16 -11.08 -27.36
N GLN A 391 8.23 -11.73 -26.19
CA GLN A 391 8.91 -11.21 -25.00
C GLN A 391 10.43 -11.14 -25.19
N LEU A 392 11.03 -12.11 -25.88
CA LEU A 392 12.45 -12.10 -26.28
C LEU A 392 12.72 -10.93 -27.24
N ALA A 393 11.87 -10.74 -28.25
CA ALA A 393 11.95 -9.62 -29.19
C ALA A 393 11.81 -8.25 -28.47
N ALA A 394 11.06 -8.21 -27.37
CA ALA A 394 10.89 -7.02 -26.55
C ALA A 394 12.04 -6.77 -25.54
N GLY A 395 12.97 -7.71 -25.38
CA GLY A 395 14.00 -7.66 -24.34
C GLY A 395 13.45 -7.79 -22.90
N LEU A 396 12.22 -8.30 -22.74
CA LEU A 396 11.57 -8.50 -21.45
C LEU A 396 12.06 -9.77 -20.75
N VAL A 397 12.46 -10.77 -21.54
CA VAL A 397 13.14 -11.97 -21.07
C VAL A 397 14.46 -12.14 -21.82
N SER A 398 15.42 -12.76 -21.14
CA SER A 398 16.75 -13.02 -21.70
C SER A 398 16.81 -14.43 -22.29
N PRO A 399 17.46 -14.64 -23.44
CA PRO A 399 17.65 -15.98 -24.00
C PRO A 399 18.56 -16.82 -23.09
N ALA A 400 18.30 -18.13 -23.03
CA ALA A 400 19.19 -19.10 -22.37
C ALA A 400 20.40 -19.44 -23.25
N SER A 401 20.21 -19.45 -24.57
CA SER A 401 21.27 -19.56 -25.58
C SER A 401 20.91 -18.74 -26.81
N GLY A 402 21.91 -18.40 -27.64
CA GLY A 402 21.72 -17.54 -28.81
C GLY A 402 21.74 -16.05 -28.47
N THR A 403 21.40 -15.20 -29.44
CA THR A 403 21.38 -13.75 -29.25
C THR A 403 20.18 -13.11 -29.92
N VAL A 404 19.62 -12.07 -29.27
CA VAL A 404 18.58 -11.20 -29.84
C VAL A 404 19.17 -9.80 -30.02
N LYS A 405 19.16 -9.29 -31.24
CA LYS A 405 19.77 -8.00 -31.59
C LYS A 405 18.82 -7.13 -32.40
N ILE A 406 18.98 -5.82 -32.27
CA ILE A 406 18.47 -4.84 -33.23
C ILE A 406 19.68 -4.11 -33.83
N GLY A 407 19.87 -4.26 -35.14
CA GLY A 407 21.09 -3.83 -35.82
C GLY A 407 22.33 -4.49 -35.21
N THR A 408 23.20 -3.71 -34.58
CA THR A 408 24.43 -4.21 -33.91
C THR A 408 24.28 -4.38 -32.40
N ARG A 409 23.13 -4.01 -31.83
CA ARG A 409 22.90 -3.91 -30.38
C ARG A 409 22.21 -5.14 -29.83
N ASP A 410 22.85 -5.80 -28.87
CA ASP A 410 22.34 -6.94 -28.13
C ASP A 410 21.37 -6.48 -27.02
N LEU A 411 20.10 -6.92 -27.10
CA LEU A 411 19.03 -6.44 -26.20
C LEU A 411 19.26 -6.80 -24.72
N ASP A 412 19.96 -7.91 -24.45
CA ASP A 412 20.24 -8.33 -23.06
C ASP A 412 21.26 -7.39 -22.37
N LYS A 413 22.02 -6.63 -23.16
CA LYS A 413 23.05 -5.68 -22.66
C LYS A 413 22.57 -4.24 -22.58
N LEU A 414 21.38 -3.93 -23.11
CA LEU A 414 20.84 -2.58 -23.10
C LEU A 414 20.30 -2.17 -21.71
N THR A 415 20.11 -0.87 -21.50
CA THR A 415 19.45 -0.34 -20.31
C THR A 415 17.94 -0.51 -20.43
N ALA A 416 17.24 -0.57 -19.30
CA ALA A 416 15.79 -0.56 -19.26
C ALA A 416 15.22 0.75 -19.80
N SER A 417 15.97 1.85 -19.71
CA SER A 417 15.63 3.14 -20.32
C SER A 417 15.60 3.04 -21.85
N THR A 418 16.61 2.44 -22.49
CA THR A 418 16.60 2.20 -23.95
C THR A 418 15.46 1.27 -24.36
N LEU A 419 15.36 0.08 -23.74
CA LEU A 419 14.33 -0.90 -24.11
C LEU A 419 12.92 -0.33 -23.87
N GLY A 420 12.73 0.32 -22.74
CA GLY A 420 11.45 0.89 -22.32
C GLY A 420 11.03 2.13 -23.10
N ARG A 421 11.92 2.83 -23.83
CA ARG A 421 11.59 3.98 -24.68
C ARG A 421 11.48 3.59 -26.16
N GLU A 422 12.39 2.76 -26.65
CA GLU A 422 12.51 2.40 -28.08
C GLU A 422 11.61 1.23 -28.50
N ILE A 423 11.15 0.40 -27.54
CA ILE A 423 10.29 -0.76 -27.79
C ILE A 423 8.96 -0.62 -27.03
N ALA A 424 7.85 -0.78 -27.73
CA ALA A 424 6.51 -0.87 -27.14
C ALA A 424 6.02 -2.32 -27.17
N TYR A 425 5.60 -2.85 -26.02
CA TYR A 425 5.06 -4.21 -25.90
C TYR A 425 3.70 -4.17 -25.22
N VAL A 426 2.72 -4.88 -25.78
CA VAL A 426 1.40 -5.11 -25.17
C VAL A 426 1.11 -6.61 -25.25
N GLY A 427 0.98 -7.27 -24.09
CA GLY A 427 0.63 -8.68 -23.99
C GLY A 427 -0.84 -8.91 -23.63
N GLY A 428 -1.29 -10.18 -23.65
CA GLY A 428 -2.67 -10.56 -23.35
C GLY A 428 -3.14 -10.27 -21.92
N ALA A 429 -2.22 -10.30 -20.94
CA ALA A 429 -2.47 -9.96 -19.55
C ALA A 429 -2.02 -8.52 -19.24
N VAL A 430 -2.89 -7.56 -19.53
CA VAL A 430 -2.62 -6.13 -19.34
C VAL A 430 -2.82 -5.72 -17.89
N HIS A 431 -1.84 -5.00 -17.33
CA HIS A 431 -1.97 -4.32 -16.04
C HIS A 431 -2.37 -2.84 -16.21
N ILE A 432 -3.46 -2.46 -15.56
CA ILE A 432 -3.91 -1.08 -15.40
C ILE A 432 -3.64 -0.67 -13.96
N TRP A 433 -2.96 0.45 -13.77
CA TRP A 433 -2.62 0.98 -12.46
C TRP A 433 -3.84 1.62 -11.81
N THR A 434 -3.90 1.56 -10.48
CA THR A 434 -4.86 2.35 -9.70
C THR A 434 -4.57 3.84 -9.93
N GLY A 435 -5.54 4.55 -10.49
CA GLY A 435 -5.45 5.98 -10.81
C GLY A 435 -6.51 6.39 -11.83
N THR A 436 -6.25 7.48 -12.55
CA THR A 436 -7.13 7.93 -13.64
C THR A 436 -6.86 7.20 -14.95
N ILE A 437 -7.73 7.38 -15.96
CA ILE A 437 -7.45 6.95 -17.34
C ILE A 437 -6.21 7.68 -17.87
N ARG A 438 -6.08 8.98 -17.58
CA ARG A 438 -4.94 9.84 -17.92
C ARG A 438 -3.61 9.28 -17.41
N ASP A 439 -3.54 8.93 -16.12
CA ASP A 439 -2.36 8.33 -15.52
C ASP A 439 -1.95 7.04 -16.23
N ASN A 440 -2.95 6.25 -16.61
CA ASN A 440 -2.74 5.00 -17.31
C ASN A 440 -2.35 5.22 -18.77
N LEU A 441 -2.80 6.27 -19.45
CA LEU A 441 -2.36 6.60 -20.81
C LEU A 441 -0.89 7.05 -20.79
N TYR A 442 -0.54 7.93 -19.86
CA TYR A 442 0.75 8.63 -19.85
C TYR A 442 1.85 7.91 -19.08
N TYR A 443 1.52 6.81 -18.39
CA TYR A 443 2.47 5.96 -17.68
C TYR A 443 3.74 5.65 -18.50
N GLY A 444 3.59 5.40 -19.81
CA GLY A 444 4.70 5.08 -20.71
C GLY A 444 5.68 6.23 -20.98
N LEU A 445 5.34 7.47 -20.61
CA LEU A 445 6.10 8.70 -20.83
C LEU A 445 6.77 9.22 -19.54
N ARG A 446 6.40 8.68 -18.37
CA ARG A 446 6.87 9.15 -17.05
C ARG A 446 8.21 8.54 -16.67
N HIS A 447 9.29 9.03 -17.29
CA HIS A 447 10.63 8.49 -17.10
C HIS A 447 11.41 9.15 -15.96
N ARG A 448 11.38 10.49 -15.91
CA ARG A 448 12.10 11.35 -14.97
C ARG A 448 11.31 12.65 -14.75
N PRO A 449 11.52 13.36 -13.62
CA PRO A 449 10.99 14.70 -13.47
C PRO A 449 11.70 15.66 -14.45
N LEU A 450 10.91 16.38 -15.26
CA LEU A 450 11.38 17.32 -16.29
C LEU A 450 11.50 18.76 -15.76
N ALA A 451 10.62 19.14 -14.83
CA ALA A 451 10.62 20.46 -14.21
C ALA A 451 10.27 20.34 -12.73
N GLU A 452 10.99 21.08 -11.89
CA GLU A 452 10.68 21.18 -10.47
C GLU A 452 9.41 22.01 -10.26
N LEU A 453 8.63 21.62 -9.26
CA LEU A 453 7.47 22.40 -8.83
C LEU A 453 7.93 23.57 -7.96
N GLU A 454 7.52 24.79 -8.31
CA GLU A 454 7.71 25.96 -7.46
C GLU A 454 6.93 25.79 -6.15
N ARG A 455 7.61 25.97 -5.02
CA ARG A 455 7.04 25.83 -3.68
C ARG A 455 7.49 26.99 -2.81
N GLU A 456 6.57 27.48 -1.98
CA GLU A 456 6.84 28.54 -1.01
C GLU A 456 6.47 28.12 0.41
N GLY A 457 6.94 28.89 1.40
CA GLY A 457 6.58 28.71 2.81
C GLY A 457 6.94 27.34 3.39
N SER A 458 5.99 26.74 4.11
CA SER A 458 6.17 25.45 4.80
C SER A 458 6.43 24.30 3.84
N ALA A 459 5.75 24.27 2.68
CA ALA A 459 5.88 23.21 1.69
C ALA A 459 7.32 23.09 1.15
N LEU A 460 8.00 24.23 0.93
CA LEU A 460 9.41 24.25 0.52
C LEU A 460 10.32 23.71 1.63
N SER A 461 10.06 24.06 2.89
CA SER A 461 10.86 23.60 4.02
C SER A 461 10.75 22.09 4.24
N ASP A 462 9.54 21.54 4.10
CA ASP A 462 9.27 20.11 4.19
C ASP A 462 9.91 19.34 3.01
N TYR A 463 9.84 19.90 1.80
CA TYR A 463 10.50 19.33 0.63
C TYR A 463 12.03 19.27 0.80
N LYS A 464 12.67 20.37 1.26
CA LYS A 464 14.11 20.38 1.56
C LYS A 464 14.49 19.36 2.62
N ARG A 465 13.67 19.21 3.67
CA ARG A 465 13.87 18.20 4.71
C ARG A 465 13.76 16.78 4.15
N ARG A 466 12.75 16.50 3.30
CA ARG A 466 12.60 15.21 2.60
C ARG A 466 13.82 14.90 1.74
N LEU A 467 14.35 15.88 0.99
CA LEU A 467 15.54 15.72 0.15
C LEU A 467 16.78 15.39 0.98
N ALA A 468 17.00 16.11 2.08
CA ALA A 468 18.12 15.83 3.00
C ALA A 468 18.03 14.40 3.57
N GLU A 469 16.85 13.97 4.01
CA GLU A 469 16.63 12.60 4.49
C GLU A 469 16.79 11.55 3.38
N ALA A 470 16.34 11.83 2.15
CA ALA A 470 16.55 10.95 1.01
C ALA A 470 18.03 10.76 0.70
N ALA A 471 18.81 11.86 0.69
CA ALA A 471 20.26 11.81 0.48
C ALA A 471 20.99 11.01 1.58
N GLU A 472 20.67 11.24 2.86
CA GLU A 472 21.24 10.50 3.99
C GLU A 472 20.96 8.99 3.90
N THR A 473 19.76 8.62 3.45
CA THR A 473 19.34 7.23 3.25
C THR A 473 19.71 6.65 1.88
N LYS A 474 20.40 7.40 1.01
CA LYS A 474 20.71 7.02 -0.39
C LYS A 474 19.46 6.57 -1.17
N ASN A 475 18.32 7.18 -0.89
CA ASN A 475 17.10 7.02 -1.67
C ASN A 475 17.04 8.06 -2.79
N PRO A 476 16.18 7.89 -3.81
CA PRO A 476 16.05 8.84 -4.91
C PRO A 476 15.59 10.20 -4.40
N THR A 477 16.20 11.24 -4.93
CA THR A 477 15.86 12.65 -4.65
C THR A 477 14.79 13.17 -5.59
N TYR A 478 14.29 12.35 -6.53
CA TYR A 478 13.21 12.73 -7.44
C TYR A 478 11.96 13.16 -6.68
N ASP A 479 11.29 14.15 -7.24
CA ASP A 479 10.05 14.69 -6.72
C ASP A 479 8.86 14.12 -7.48
N LEU A 480 7.93 13.49 -6.77
CA LEU A 480 6.77 12.88 -7.39
C LEU A 480 5.78 13.93 -7.92
N ALA A 481 5.75 15.13 -7.31
CA ALA A 481 4.85 16.21 -7.72
C ALA A 481 5.45 17.12 -8.82
N ALA A 482 6.66 16.82 -9.29
CA ALA A 482 7.24 17.46 -10.48
C ALA A 482 6.48 17.06 -11.75
N VAL A 483 6.77 17.73 -12.87
CA VAL A 483 6.23 17.33 -14.18
C VAL A 483 6.98 16.09 -14.66
N TRP A 484 6.27 14.98 -14.94
CA TRP A 484 6.87 13.72 -15.40
C TRP A 484 6.58 13.38 -16.86
N ASP A 485 5.53 13.94 -17.44
CA ASP A 485 5.04 13.54 -18.76
C ASP A 485 5.94 14.08 -19.88
N ASP A 486 6.65 13.19 -20.59
CA ASP A 486 7.54 13.55 -21.69
C ASP A 486 6.77 13.84 -22.98
N PHE A 487 6.46 15.12 -23.19
CA PHE A 487 5.77 15.61 -24.38
C PHE A 487 6.56 15.32 -25.67
N SER A 488 7.89 15.46 -25.62
CA SER A 488 8.75 15.27 -26.79
C SER A 488 8.73 13.82 -27.29
N ALA A 489 8.69 12.85 -26.37
CA ALA A 489 8.58 11.43 -26.70
C ALA A 489 7.24 11.10 -27.39
N ALA A 490 6.17 11.80 -27.03
CA ALA A 490 4.87 11.69 -27.69
C ALA A 490 4.76 12.52 -28.98
N GLY A 491 5.77 13.34 -29.32
CA GLY A 491 5.79 14.20 -30.49
C GLY A 491 4.92 15.45 -30.37
N VAL A 492 4.72 15.94 -29.14
CA VAL A 492 3.89 17.11 -28.81
C VAL A 492 4.68 18.09 -27.93
N GLU A 493 4.21 19.33 -27.81
CA GLU A 493 4.93 20.40 -27.07
C GLU A 493 4.38 20.62 -25.66
N ASP A 494 3.10 20.32 -25.42
CA ASP A 494 2.41 20.60 -24.18
C ASP A 494 1.36 19.51 -23.82
N MET A 495 0.74 19.69 -22.65
CA MET A 495 -0.28 18.78 -22.13
C MET A 495 -1.53 18.73 -23.02
N HIS A 496 -1.94 19.85 -23.61
CA HIS A 496 -3.10 19.91 -24.49
C HIS A 496 -2.85 19.11 -25.78
N GLY A 497 -1.66 19.24 -26.37
CA GLY A 497 -1.22 18.42 -27.50
C GLY A 497 -1.17 16.93 -27.16
N LEU A 498 -0.73 16.58 -25.94
CA LEU A 498 -0.72 15.19 -25.46
C LEU A 498 -2.13 14.61 -25.33
N ASP A 499 -3.04 15.36 -24.73
CA ASP A 499 -4.45 14.99 -24.61
C ASP A 499 -5.12 14.82 -25.98
N ALA A 500 -4.90 15.75 -26.91
CA ALA A 500 -5.42 15.66 -28.27
C ALA A 500 -4.87 14.42 -29.00
N ARG A 501 -3.56 14.16 -28.88
CA ARG A 501 -2.92 12.98 -29.48
C ARG A 501 -3.46 11.68 -28.89
N ALA A 502 -3.68 11.63 -27.56
CA ALA A 502 -4.28 10.49 -26.90
C ALA A 502 -5.72 10.26 -27.35
N LEU A 503 -6.51 11.33 -27.52
CA LEU A 503 -7.86 11.28 -28.05
C LEU A 503 -7.90 10.72 -29.48
N ASP A 504 -7.01 11.16 -30.37
CA ASP A 504 -6.92 10.64 -31.73
C ASP A 504 -6.62 9.14 -31.77
N LEU A 505 -5.71 8.68 -30.90
CA LEU A 505 -5.41 7.26 -30.77
C LEU A 505 -6.58 6.48 -30.16
N LEU A 506 -7.30 7.04 -29.18
CA LEU A 506 -8.51 6.45 -28.61
C LEU A 506 -9.63 6.31 -29.66
N LYS A 507 -9.78 7.28 -30.56
CA LYS A 507 -10.67 7.19 -31.73
C LYS A 507 -10.23 6.08 -32.67
N ALA A 508 -8.94 6.01 -32.99
CA ALA A 508 -8.38 5.00 -33.88
C ALA A 508 -8.55 3.56 -33.36
N VAL A 509 -8.58 3.36 -32.04
CA VAL A 509 -8.82 2.05 -31.41
C VAL A 509 -10.29 1.81 -31.03
N SER A 510 -11.21 2.68 -31.47
CA SER A 510 -12.65 2.60 -31.17
C SER A 510 -12.96 2.57 -29.66
N LEU A 511 -12.26 3.35 -28.86
CA LEU A 511 -12.49 3.50 -27.40
C LEU A 511 -13.08 4.86 -27.02
N GLU A 512 -13.07 5.86 -27.91
CA GLU A 512 -13.59 7.21 -27.63
C GLU A 512 -15.02 7.22 -27.06
N SER A 513 -15.93 6.40 -27.61
CA SER A 513 -17.31 6.31 -27.11
C SER A 513 -17.41 5.71 -25.70
N ASP A 514 -16.50 4.81 -25.32
CA ASP A 514 -16.37 4.34 -23.95
C ASP A 514 -15.88 5.45 -23.04
N ILE A 515 -14.84 6.18 -23.44
CA ILE A 515 -14.30 7.31 -22.66
C ILE A 515 -15.36 8.40 -22.50
N TYR A 516 -16.16 8.69 -23.53
CA TYR A 516 -17.30 9.59 -23.43
C TYR A 516 -18.30 9.16 -22.35
N ARG A 517 -18.68 7.86 -22.32
CA ARG A 517 -19.56 7.33 -21.27
C ARG A 517 -18.96 7.45 -19.88
N LEU A 518 -17.66 7.19 -19.75
CA LEU A 518 -16.93 7.34 -18.49
C LEU A 518 -16.82 8.81 -18.08
N GLY A 519 -16.70 9.74 -19.04
CA GLY A 519 -16.74 11.17 -18.82
C GLY A 519 -18.10 11.66 -18.35
N LEU A 520 -19.21 11.15 -18.91
CA LEU A 520 -20.54 11.43 -18.36
C LEU A 520 -20.66 10.97 -16.89
N GLN A 521 -19.99 9.88 -16.52
CA GLN A 521 -19.95 9.35 -15.16
C GLN A 521 -18.89 9.99 -14.26
N SER A 522 -17.99 10.83 -14.81
CA SER A 522 -16.97 11.50 -14.02
C SER A 522 -17.57 12.69 -13.26
N ARG A 523 -16.90 13.05 -12.17
CA ARG A 523 -17.15 14.27 -11.41
C ARG A 523 -16.13 15.30 -11.87
N PHE A 524 -16.56 16.55 -11.93
CA PHE A 524 -15.72 17.65 -12.40
C PHE A 524 -15.77 18.79 -11.39
N ASP A 525 -14.61 19.36 -11.07
CA ASP A 525 -14.51 20.52 -10.20
C ASP A 525 -14.54 21.79 -11.07
N PRO A 526 -15.59 22.63 -10.96
CA PRO A 526 -15.72 23.84 -11.76
C PRO A 526 -14.52 24.78 -11.59
N ALA A 527 -13.85 24.79 -10.44
CA ALA A 527 -12.67 25.62 -10.21
C ALA A 527 -11.50 25.34 -11.18
N MET A 528 -11.50 24.19 -11.87
CA MET A 528 -10.50 23.87 -12.88
C MET A 528 -10.80 24.48 -14.26
N ASP A 529 -12.08 24.61 -14.63
CA ASP A 529 -12.53 25.19 -15.90
C ASP A 529 -13.99 25.68 -15.78
N ASP A 530 -14.14 26.94 -15.37
CA ASP A 530 -15.44 27.60 -15.23
C ASP A 530 -16.21 27.67 -16.56
N VAL A 531 -15.50 27.75 -17.69
CA VAL A 531 -16.11 27.83 -19.03
C VAL A 531 -16.79 26.50 -19.37
N PHE A 532 -16.18 25.38 -19.03
CA PHE A 532 -16.79 24.07 -19.23
C PHE A 532 -18.03 23.89 -18.35
N ALA A 533 -17.99 24.32 -17.10
CA ALA A 533 -19.15 24.31 -16.20
C ALA A 533 -20.31 25.14 -16.76
N ASP A 534 -20.05 26.36 -17.21
CA ASP A 534 -21.05 27.24 -17.83
C ASP A 534 -21.68 26.63 -19.09
N ARG A 535 -20.88 25.94 -19.91
CA ARG A 535 -21.38 25.22 -21.09
C ARG A 535 -22.29 24.04 -20.69
N ILE A 536 -21.95 23.30 -19.64
CA ILE A 536 -22.83 22.25 -19.09
C ILE A 536 -24.17 22.85 -18.65
N LEU A 537 -24.16 23.98 -17.95
CA LEU A 537 -25.38 24.68 -17.53
C LEU A 537 -26.21 25.18 -18.72
N ALA A 538 -25.57 25.70 -19.77
CA ALA A 538 -26.26 26.08 -21.00
C ALA A 538 -26.92 24.88 -21.69
N VAL A 539 -26.27 23.72 -21.73
CA VAL A 539 -26.83 22.47 -22.25
C VAL A 539 -27.98 21.97 -21.36
N ARG A 540 -27.83 22.01 -20.03
CA ARG A 540 -28.90 21.69 -19.07
C ARG A 540 -30.17 22.48 -19.37
N ARG A 541 -30.07 23.81 -19.54
CA ARG A 541 -31.23 24.67 -19.85
C ARG A 541 -31.89 24.28 -21.18
N LYS A 542 -31.09 23.99 -22.22
CA LYS A 542 -31.62 23.49 -23.51
C LYS A 542 -32.31 22.14 -23.37
N LEU A 543 -31.73 21.22 -22.61
CA LEU A 543 -32.28 19.90 -22.37
C LEU A 543 -33.60 19.98 -21.59
N ALA A 544 -33.67 20.81 -20.55
CA ALA A 544 -34.90 21.08 -19.82
C ALA A 544 -35.99 21.68 -20.72
N ALA A 545 -35.65 22.64 -21.59
CA ALA A 545 -36.59 23.21 -22.56
C ALA A 545 -37.07 22.16 -23.59
N ARG A 546 -36.18 21.28 -24.06
CA ARG A 546 -36.53 20.18 -24.98
C ARG A 546 -37.45 19.16 -24.34
N ILE A 547 -37.17 18.78 -23.09
CA ILE A 547 -38.01 17.87 -22.30
C ILE A 547 -39.40 18.50 -22.10
N ALA A 548 -39.47 19.79 -21.75
CA ALA A 548 -40.75 20.47 -21.55
C ALA A 548 -41.56 20.65 -22.85
N GLY A 549 -40.88 20.81 -23.99
CA GLY A 549 -41.51 21.05 -25.30
C GLY A 549 -41.94 19.80 -26.06
N ASP A 550 -41.48 18.61 -25.67
CA ASP A 550 -41.81 17.34 -26.33
C ASP A 550 -42.57 16.41 -25.37
N PRO A 551 -43.89 16.21 -25.55
CA PRO A 551 -44.71 15.39 -24.68
C PRO A 551 -44.24 13.93 -24.56
N GLU A 552 -43.59 13.39 -25.61
CA GLU A 552 -43.06 12.03 -25.55
C GLU A 552 -41.84 11.93 -24.62
N ILE A 553 -41.03 12.99 -24.54
CA ILE A 553 -39.82 13.06 -23.72
C ILE A 553 -40.16 13.52 -22.29
N ALA A 554 -41.07 14.47 -22.14
CA ALA A 554 -41.60 14.93 -20.85
C ALA A 554 -42.10 13.75 -20.00
N GLY A 555 -42.71 12.76 -20.65
CA GLY A 555 -43.18 11.53 -20.01
C GLY A 555 -42.09 10.54 -19.59
N LEU A 556 -40.80 10.83 -19.81
CA LEU A 556 -39.67 9.93 -19.55
C LEU A 556 -38.72 10.44 -18.45
N VAL A 557 -38.77 11.72 -18.06
CA VAL A 557 -37.89 12.32 -17.04
C VAL A 557 -38.71 13.00 -15.96
N GLU A 558 -38.37 12.79 -14.70
CA GLU A 558 -38.81 13.63 -13.59
C GLU A 558 -37.71 14.63 -13.25
N LEU A 559 -37.88 15.88 -13.69
CA LEU A 559 -36.96 16.99 -13.40
C LEU A 559 -37.02 17.38 -11.92
N TRP A 560 -35.91 17.90 -11.39
CA TRP A 560 -35.88 18.36 -10.01
C TRP A 560 -36.75 19.59 -9.78
N ASP A 561 -37.62 19.51 -8.78
CA ASP A 561 -38.50 20.60 -8.33
C ASP A 561 -38.54 20.57 -6.80
N ILE A 562 -38.08 21.66 -6.16
CA ILE A 562 -37.98 21.75 -4.71
C ILE A 562 -39.34 21.62 -4.01
N SER A 563 -40.44 21.94 -4.71
CA SER A 563 -41.80 21.89 -4.17
C SER A 563 -42.47 20.53 -4.33
N LYS A 564 -41.88 19.60 -5.09
CA LYS A 564 -42.49 18.30 -5.43
C LYS A 564 -41.64 17.12 -5.01
N PHE A 565 -42.32 16.02 -4.73
CA PHE A 565 -41.69 14.73 -4.52
C PHE A 565 -41.40 14.06 -5.88
N ASN A 566 -40.15 13.60 -6.09
CA ASN A 566 -39.73 12.88 -7.28
C ASN A 566 -39.79 11.37 -7.01
N ALA A 567 -40.72 10.65 -7.63
CA ALA A 567 -40.96 9.23 -7.37
C ALA A 567 -39.86 8.33 -7.95
N SER A 568 -39.09 8.85 -8.90
CA SER A 568 -37.97 8.18 -9.56
C SER A 568 -36.63 8.43 -8.86
N ALA A 569 -36.57 9.33 -7.89
CA ALA A 569 -35.42 9.56 -7.04
C ALA A 569 -35.49 8.76 -5.73
N SER A 570 -34.33 8.59 -5.08
CA SER A 570 -34.24 7.98 -3.76
C SER A 570 -34.87 8.86 -2.68
N LEU A 571 -35.20 8.26 -1.55
CA LEU A 571 -35.77 8.98 -0.42
C LEU A 571 -34.77 9.98 0.17
N ALA A 572 -33.48 9.66 0.19
CA ALA A 572 -32.44 10.60 0.60
C ALA A 572 -32.40 11.84 -0.28
N GLU A 573 -32.34 11.67 -1.59
CA GLU A 573 -32.31 12.81 -2.52
C GLU A 573 -33.59 13.66 -2.40
N ASN A 574 -34.73 13.02 -2.22
CA ASN A 574 -35.99 13.72 -1.96
C ASN A 574 -36.00 14.45 -0.62
N LEU A 575 -35.42 13.89 0.44
CA LEU A 575 -35.47 14.49 1.77
C LEU A 575 -34.53 15.68 1.90
N PHE A 576 -33.30 15.52 1.43
CA PHE A 576 -32.26 16.53 1.59
C PHE A 576 -32.36 17.60 0.51
N PHE A 577 -32.74 17.21 -0.73
CA PHE A 577 -32.66 18.09 -1.90
C PHE A 577 -31.29 18.79 -1.98
N ALA A 578 -30.26 18.03 -1.60
CA ALA A 578 -28.87 18.45 -1.42
C ALA A 578 -28.01 17.18 -1.46
N VAL A 579 -26.74 17.35 -1.82
CA VAL A 579 -25.75 16.27 -1.89
C VAL A 579 -24.60 16.56 -0.94
N PRO A 580 -23.98 15.55 -0.32
CA PRO A 580 -22.76 15.77 0.47
C PRO A 580 -21.69 16.48 -0.37
N SER A 581 -21.04 17.49 0.21
CA SER A 581 -19.97 18.22 -0.48
C SER A 581 -18.74 17.36 -0.68
N ASP A 582 -18.48 16.42 0.24
CA ASP A 582 -17.44 15.42 0.09
C ASP A 582 -17.97 14.22 -0.73
N PRO A 583 -17.45 14.00 -1.95
CA PRO A 583 -17.85 12.92 -2.84
C PRO A 583 -17.60 11.50 -2.29
N GLU A 584 -16.74 11.34 -1.29
CA GLU A 584 -16.41 10.05 -0.64
C GLU A 584 -17.45 9.65 0.42
N ILE A 585 -18.30 10.57 0.87
CA ILE A 585 -19.39 10.25 1.78
C ILE A 585 -20.51 9.55 1.01
N SER A 586 -20.55 8.23 1.12
CA SER A 586 -21.68 7.43 0.62
C SER A 586 -22.98 7.80 1.36
N MET A 587 -24.11 7.77 0.63
CA MET A 587 -25.45 7.96 1.20
C MET A 587 -25.78 6.97 2.32
N GLU A 588 -25.08 5.84 2.40
CA GLU A 588 -25.18 4.87 3.49
C GLU A 588 -24.64 5.40 4.83
N ASN A 589 -23.64 6.27 4.78
CA ASN A 589 -22.97 6.81 5.97
C ASN A 589 -23.57 8.14 6.40
N VAL A 590 -24.38 8.78 5.54
CA VAL A 590 -25.07 10.05 5.82
C VAL A 590 -25.90 10.03 7.13
N PRO A 591 -26.63 8.95 7.50
CA PRO A 591 -27.33 8.88 8.79
C PRO A 591 -26.42 8.97 10.02
N GLU A 592 -25.12 8.70 9.89
CA GLU A 592 -24.17 8.76 11.00
C GLU A 592 -23.72 10.19 11.32
N LEU A 593 -23.89 11.12 10.38
CA LEU A 593 -23.47 12.51 10.52
C LEU A 593 -24.25 13.22 11.64
N PRO A 594 -23.56 13.89 12.60
CA PRO A 594 -24.21 14.55 13.74
C PRO A 594 -25.31 15.55 13.33
N GLU A 595 -25.05 16.34 12.30
CA GLU A 595 -25.98 17.33 11.75
C GLU A 595 -27.25 16.69 11.17
N VAL A 596 -27.11 15.54 10.49
CA VAL A 596 -28.23 14.77 9.93
C VAL A 596 -29.05 14.15 11.06
N ARG A 597 -28.40 13.55 12.07
CA ARG A 597 -29.12 12.99 13.24
C ARG A 597 -29.91 14.06 13.99
N ALA A 598 -29.33 15.23 14.19
CA ALA A 598 -30.01 16.35 14.85
C ALA A 598 -31.24 16.79 14.03
N PHE A 599 -31.09 16.93 12.71
CA PHE A 599 -32.16 17.27 11.79
C PHE A 599 -33.31 16.24 11.81
N LEU A 600 -32.99 14.94 11.72
CA LEU A 600 -34.00 13.88 11.68
C LEU A 600 -34.80 13.81 12.99
N LYS A 601 -34.15 14.01 14.14
CA LYS A 601 -34.83 14.06 15.45
C LYS A 601 -35.73 15.28 15.58
N GLU A 602 -35.29 16.44 15.14
CA GLU A 602 -36.06 17.68 15.22
C GLU A 602 -37.31 17.65 14.33
N THR A 603 -37.19 17.06 13.13
CA THR A 603 -38.31 16.89 12.20
C THR A 603 -39.23 15.72 12.56
N GLY A 604 -38.82 14.87 13.51
CA GLY A 604 -39.54 13.63 13.88
C GLY A 604 -39.56 12.58 12.76
N LEU A 605 -38.65 12.69 11.79
CA LEU A 605 -38.53 11.75 10.67
C LEU A 605 -37.65 10.54 11.03
N ASP A 606 -36.83 10.63 12.07
CA ASP A 606 -35.97 9.55 12.55
C ASP A 606 -36.76 8.26 12.83
N GLY A 607 -37.88 8.35 13.56
CA GLY A 607 -38.74 7.20 13.86
C GLY A 607 -39.41 6.61 12.62
N LYS A 608 -39.95 7.47 11.74
CA LYS A 608 -40.64 7.06 10.51
C LYS A 608 -39.71 6.40 9.51
N LEU A 609 -38.51 6.94 9.32
CA LEU A 609 -37.50 6.37 8.42
C LEU A 609 -36.99 5.03 8.94
N ARG A 610 -36.82 4.87 10.26
CA ARG A 610 -36.49 3.58 10.85
C ARG A 610 -37.57 2.53 10.60
N GLU A 611 -38.85 2.90 10.69
CA GLU A 611 -39.97 2.00 10.42
C GLU A 611 -40.01 1.57 8.95
N ILE A 612 -39.80 2.52 8.02
CA ILE A 612 -39.63 2.22 6.60
C ILE A 612 -38.45 1.27 6.37
N GLY A 613 -37.29 1.58 6.95
CA GLY A 613 -36.09 0.75 6.86
C GLY A 613 -36.32 -0.66 7.39
N LEU A 614 -37.00 -0.80 8.53
CA LEU A 614 -37.32 -2.09 9.12
C LEU A 614 -38.22 -2.90 8.19
N LYS A 615 -39.27 -2.30 7.64
CA LYS A 615 -40.18 -2.97 6.71
C LYS A 615 -39.49 -3.40 5.41
N ILE A 616 -38.55 -2.58 4.90
CA ILE A 616 -37.70 -2.97 3.76
C ILE A 616 -36.84 -4.17 4.15
N ALA A 617 -36.15 -4.12 5.30
CA ALA A 617 -35.29 -5.21 5.77
C ALA A 617 -36.08 -6.52 5.93
N GLU A 618 -37.25 -6.48 6.56
CA GLU A 618 -38.13 -7.64 6.73
C GLU A 618 -38.54 -8.24 5.39
N THR A 619 -38.98 -7.40 4.45
CA THR A 619 -39.39 -7.85 3.12
C THR A 619 -38.22 -8.49 2.37
N MET A 620 -37.02 -7.90 2.45
CA MET A 620 -35.83 -8.43 1.77
C MET A 620 -35.34 -9.74 2.40
N VAL A 621 -35.28 -9.82 3.73
CA VAL A 621 -34.92 -11.06 4.44
C VAL A 621 -35.92 -12.16 4.09
N GLU A 622 -37.21 -11.89 4.08
CA GLU A 622 -38.24 -12.86 3.71
C GLU A 622 -38.14 -13.31 2.25
N LEU A 623 -37.95 -12.37 1.31
CA LEU A 623 -37.85 -12.68 -0.12
C LEU A 623 -36.58 -13.47 -0.47
N PHE A 624 -35.47 -13.25 0.24
CA PHE A 624 -34.17 -13.82 -0.09
C PHE A 624 -33.68 -14.91 0.87
N ALA A 625 -34.41 -15.24 1.94
CA ALA A 625 -34.06 -16.30 2.89
C ALA A 625 -33.80 -17.67 2.23
N ASN A 626 -34.42 -17.94 1.07
CA ASN A 626 -34.37 -19.23 0.37
C ASN A 626 -33.74 -19.17 -1.03
N VAL A 627 -33.14 -18.04 -1.42
CA VAL A 627 -32.58 -17.86 -2.77
C VAL A 627 -31.08 -18.16 -2.72
N SER A 628 -30.62 -19.17 -3.48
CA SER A 628 -29.18 -19.47 -3.60
C SER A 628 -28.45 -18.31 -4.27
N GLY A 629 -27.20 -18.08 -3.84
CA GLY A 629 -26.43 -16.86 -4.12
C GLY A 629 -26.11 -16.57 -5.60
N ASP A 630 -26.48 -17.46 -6.52
CA ASP A 630 -26.12 -17.39 -7.93
C ASP A 630 -27.26 -16.89 -8.85
N SER A 631 -28.42 -16.51 -8.28
CA SER A 631 -29.49 -15.95 -9.09
C SER A 631 -29.24 -14.47 -9.40
N GLY A 632 -29.12 -14.13 -10.69
CA GLY A 632 -29.06 -12.74 -11.18
C GLY A 632 -30.29 -11.86 -10.83
N LEU A 633 -31.23 -12.39 -10.06
CA LEU A 633 -32.37 -11.69 -9.47
C LEU A 633 -31.96 -10.74 -8.33
N LEU A 634 -30.92 -11.08 -7.55
CA LEU A 634 -30.44 -10.23 -6.46
C LEU A 634 -29.78 -8.93 -6.96
N GLY A 635 -28.98 -8.97 -8.03
CA GLY A 635 -28.20 -7.82 -8.48
C GLY A 635 -29.02 -6.64 -9.02
N ASN A 636 -30.23 -6.89 -9.54
CA ASN A 636 -31.05 -5.85 -10.17
C ASN A 636 -32.16 -5.29 -9.25
N TYR A 637 -32.48 -5.96 -8.14
CA TYR A 637 -33.62 -5.61 -7.27
C TYR A 637 -33.29 -5.55 -5.77
N SER A 638 -32.10 -6.00 -5.33
CA SER A 638 -31.77 -6.03 -3.90
C SER A 638 -31.12 -4.73 -3.42
N PHE A 639 -31.70 -4.15 -2.37
CA PHE A 639 -31.15 -3.02 -1.61
C PHE A 639 -30.01 -3.41 -0.66
N ILE A 640 -29.90 -4.72 -0.42
CA ILE A 640 -29.07 -5.37 0.58
C ILE A 640 -28.19 -6.36 -0.17
N THR A 641 -26.88 -6.31 0.04
CA THR A 641 -25.99 -7.31 -0.58
C THR A 641 -26.20 -8.66 0.11
N GLN A 642 -25.78 -9.76 -0.52
CA GLN A 642 -25.86 -11.08 0.15
C GLN A 642 -25.07 -11.10 1.47
N ASP A 643 -23.97 -10.35 1.52
CA ASP A 643 -23.12 -10.23 2.70
C ASP A 643 -23.82 -9.48 3.85
N ASP A 644 -24.73 -8.57 3.52
CA ASP A 644 -25.49 -7.77 4.49
C ASP A 644 -26.73 -8.50 5.05
N LEU A 645 -27.25 -9.51 4.34
CA LEU A 645 -28.49 -10.22 4.71
C LEU A 645 -28.46 -10.81 6.14
N PRO A 646 -27.39 -11.48 6.60
CA PRO A 646 -27.33 -12.01 7.98
C PRO A 646 -27.45 -10.92 9.04
N GLU A 647 -26.92 -9.73 8.76
CA GLU A 647 -26.97 -8.60 9.70
C GLU A 647 -28.37 -8.00 9.77
N PHE A 648 -29.07 -7.84 8.64
CA PHE A 648 -30.45 -7.39 8.62
C PHE A 648 -31.44 -8.43 9.18
N ASP A 649 -31.17 -9.74 9.03
CA ASP A 649 -31.94 -10.79 9.73
C ASP A 649 -31.80 -10.65 11.26
N ARG A 650 -30.58 -10.41 11.76
CA ARG A 650 -30.36 -10.13 13.19
C ARG A 650 -31.14 -8.88 13.63
N ILE A 651 -31.04 -7.78 12.88
CA ILE A 651 -31.70 -6.50 13.22
C ILE A 651 -33.23 -6.67 13.26
N THR A 652 -33.82 -7.32 12.27
CA THR A 652 -35.28 -7.55 12.20
C THR A 652 -35.77 -8.45 13.34
N ARG A 653 -35.03 -9.50 13.69
CA ARG A 653 -35.34 -10.35 14.85
C ARG A 653 -35.30 -9.61 16.18
N VAL A 654 -34.28 -8.78 16.39
CA VAL A 654 -34.16 -7.95 17.61
C VAL A 654 -35.30 -6.92 17.67
N ALA A 655 -35.65 -6.30 16.54
CA ALA A 655 -36.74 -5.33 16.47
C ALA A 655 -38.12 -5.95 16.79
N ARG A 656 -38.36 -7.22 16.42
CA ARG A 656 -39.59 -7.96 16.74
C ARG A 656 -39.66 -8.44 18.20
N SER A 657 -38.54 -8.55 18.89
CA SER A 657 -38.49 -9.08 20.25
C SER A 657 -38.66 -7.96 21.28
N GLU A 658 -39.88 -7.74 21.78
CA GLU A 658 -40.14 -6.78 22.85
C GLU A 658 -39.43 -7.10 24.19
N GLN A 659 -38.87 -8.32 24.33
CA GLN A 659 -38.27 -8.82 25.57
C GLN A 659 -36.73 -8.95 25.54
N GLN A 660 -36.07 -8.85 24.39
CA GLN A 660 -34.61 -8.97 24.32
C GLN A 660 -33.93 -7.64 24.66
N ARG A 661 -33.29 -7.59 25.82
CA ARG A 661 -32.26 -6.58 26.13
C ARG A 661 -30.89 -7.16 25.78
N PRO A 662 -30.04 -6.42 25.05
CA PRO A 662 -30.23 -5.04 24.59
C PRO A 662 -31.10 -4.92 23.32
N GLY A 663 -31.89 -3.84 23.22
CA GLY A 663 -32.63 -3.49 21.99
C GLY A 663 -31.72 -2.97 20.87
N LEU A 664 -32.30 -2.40 19.81
CA LEU A 664 -31.54 -1.87 18.66
C LEU A 664 -30.51 -0.83 19.10
N THR A 665 -29.24 -1.08 18.74
CA THR A 665 -28.15 -0.14 18.98
C THR A 665 -28.29 1.10 18.08
N GLN A 666 -27.55 2.17 18.36
CA GLN A 666 -27.56 3.35 17.48
C GLN A 666 -27.09 3.00 16.06
N ALA A 667 -26.06 2.16 15.92
CA ALA A 667 -25.59 1.67 14.64
C ALA A 667 -26.67 0.87 13.88
N ASP A 668 -27.47 0.05 14.59
CA ASP A 668 -28.60 -0.66 13.97
C ASP A 668 -29.67 0.32 13.45
N GLN A 669 -29.95 1.38 14.23
CA GLN A 669 -30.92 2.41 13.84
C GLN A 669 -30.44 3.20 12.61
N ASP A 670 -29.17 3.58 12.59
CA ASP A 670 -28.59 4.31 11.46
C ASP A 670 -28.59 3.44 10.19
N ARG A 671 -28.31 2.14 10.30
CA ARG A 671 -28.41 1.18 9.18
C ARG A 671 -29.82 1.05 8.63
N LEU A 672 -30.84 1.04 9.49
CA LEU A 672 -32.24 1.04 9.05
C LEU A 672 -32.59 2.35 8.31
N ILE A 673 -32.13 3.50 8.80
CA ILE A 673 -32.33 4.78 8.11
C ILE A 673 -31.56 4.79 6.77
N ALA A 674 -30.33 4.29 6.73
CA ALA A 674 -29.55 4.14 5.50
C ALA A 674 -30.28 3.27 4.47
N LEU A 675 -30.92 2.19 4.91
CA LEU A 675 -31.74 1.34 4.06
C LEU A 675 -32.98 2.08 3.53
N ALA A 676 -33.64 2.88 4.37
CA ALA A 676 -34.76 3.73 3.94
C ALA A 676 -34.32 4.80 2.93
N PHE A 677 -33.13 5.38 3.10
CA PHE A 677 -32.55 6.37 2.19
C PHE A 677 -32.37 5.86 0.75
N LYS A 678 -32.07 4.57 0.59
CA LYS A 678 -31.94 3.93 -0.73
C LYS A 678 -33.28 3.70 -1.45
N LEU A 679 -34.42 3.87 -0.77
CA LEU A 679 -35.74 3.62 -1.34
C LEU A 679 -36.04 4.56 -2.51
N VAL A 680 -36.13 4.00 -3.71
CA VAL A 680 -36.74 4.65 -4.89
C VAL A 680 -38.21 4.18 -5.01
N PRO A 681 -39.22 5.00 -4.70
CA PRO A 681 -40.60 4.52 -4.56
C PRO A 681 -41.18 3.89 -5.85
N ALA A 682 -40.94 4.50 -7.02
CA ALA A 682 -41.46 4.00 -8.30
C ALA A 682 -40.82 2.67 -8.73
N ARG A 683 -39.55 2.45 -8.38
CA ARG A 683 -38.78 1.24 -8.70
C ARG A 683 -39.20 0.06 -7.84
N HIS A 684 -39.23 0.27 -6.54
CA HIS A 684 -39.30 -0.84 -5.57
C HIS A 684 -40.73 -1.20 -5.15
N ARG A 685 -41.68 -0.26 -5.27
CA ARG A 685 -43.13 -0.51 -5.12
C ARG A 685 -43.54 -1.23 -3.81
N LEU A 686 -42.82 -0.98 -2.72
CA LEU A 686 -43.05 -1.64 -1.41
C LEU A 686 -44.28 -1.10 -0.64
N GLY A 687 -44.98 -0.10 -1.17
CA GLY A 687 -46.17 0.48 -0.53
C GLY A 687 -45.90 1.17 0.80
N VAL A 688 -44.66 1.61 1.05
CA VAL A 688 -44.22 2.26 2.30
C VAL A 688 -44.24 3.79 2.25
N MET A 689 -44.55 4.37 1.09
CA MET A 689 -44.59 5.81 0.86
C MET A 689 -46.03 6.25 0.53
N ASP A 690 -46.79 6.64 1.54
CA ASP A 690 -48.09 7.28 1.39
C ASP A 690 -47.95 8.79 1.11
N ASP A 691 -49.06 9.45 0.79
CA ASP A 691 -49.03 10.87 0.43
C ASP A 691 -48.66 11.76 1.63
N ALA A 692 -49.05 11.36 2.85
CA ALA A 692 -48.67 12.05 4.08
C ALA A 692 -47.15 12.01 4.32
N MET A 693 -46.49 10.89 4.06
CA MET A 693 -45.03 10.78 4.17
C MET A 693 -44.32 11.58 3.07
N LYS A 694 -44.84 11.58 1.83
CA LYS A 694 -44.29 12.43 0.75
C LYS A 694 -44.34 13.91 1.12
N GLU A 695 -45.47 14.38 1.63
CA GLU A 695 -45.63 15.77 2.10
C GLU A 695 -44.68 16.09 3.26
N ALA A 696 -44.53 15.17 4.23
CA ALA A 696 -43.60 15.35 5.34
C ALA A 696 -42.14 15.45 4.88
N VAL A 697 -41.72 14.62 3.91
CA VAL A 697 -40.37 14.66 3.31
C VAL A 697 -40.12 15.99 2.60
N VAL A 698 -41.08 16.47 1.80
CA VAL A 698 -40.96 17.76 1.10
C VAL A 698 -40.92 18.93 2.10
N ALA A 699 -41.78 18.91 3.12
CA ALA A 699 -41.82 19.95 4.15
C ALA A 699 -40.51 20.04 4.97
N ALA A 700 -39.85 18.91 5.21
CA ALA A 700 -38.60 18.85 5.97
C ALA A 700 -37.40 19.49 5.25
N ARG A 701 -37.44 19.61 3.91
CA ARG A 701 -36.37 20.23 3.10
C ARG A 701 -36.00 21.64 3.58
N ALA A 702 -37.01 22.47 3.85
CA ALA A 702 -36.80 23.85 4.27
C ALA A 702 -36.01 23.93 5.59
N THR A 703 -36.29 23.02 6.53
CA THR A 703 -35.56 22.90 7.79
C THR A 703 -34.12 22.44 7.55
N PHE A 704 -33.92 21.44 6.67
CA PHE A 704 -32.58 20.94 6.33
C PHE A 704 -31.71 22.03 5.70
N HIS A 705 -32.22 22.73 4.69
CA HIS A 705 -31.50 23.80 4.01
C HIS A 705 -31.15 24.95 4.97
N LYS A 706 -32.07 25.35 5.85
CA LYS A 706 -31.83 26.43 6.82
C LYS A 706 -30.78 26.09 7.88
N LYS A 707 -30.68 24.83 8.32
CA LYS A 707 -29.87 24.43 9.49
C LYS A 707 -28.63 23.61 9.18
N VAL A 708 -28.53 23.03 7.99
CA VAL A 708 -27.40 22.20 7.59
C VAL A 708 -26.68 22.88 6.43
N VAL A 709 -27.39 23.16 5.35
CA VAL A 709 -26.78 23.77 4.14
C VAL A 709 -26.39 25.23 4.36
N ALA A 710 -27.23 26.05 4.99
CA ALA A 710 -26.94 27.48 5.15
C ALA A 710 -25.90 27.81 6.24
N THR A 711 -25.60 26.85 7.12
CA THR A 711 -24.73 27.07 8.30
C THR A 711 -23.41 26.31 8.24
N GLY A 712 -23.18 25.50 7.21
CA GLY A 712 -21.94 24.73 7.07
C GLY A 712 -21.75 24.20 5.65
N ASP A 713 -20.53 23.70 5.39
CA ASP A 713 -20.11 23.30 4.05
C ASP A 713 -20.25 21.79 3.80
N SER A 714 -20.93 21.04 4.68
CA SER A 714 -21.08 19.57 4.56
C SER A 714 -21.98 19.12 3.41
N PHE A 715 -22.90 19.97 2.94
CA PHE A 715 -23.85 19.65 1.88
C PHE A 715 -24.00 20.81 0.89
N VAL A 716 -24.11 20.48 -0.40
CA VAL A 716 -24.42 21.41 -1.49
C VAL A 716 -25.90 21.26 -1.88
N ALA A 717 -26.65 22.38 -1.83
CA ALA A 717 -28.04 22.41 -2.28
C ALA A 717 -28.16 22.04 -3.77
N ILE A 718 -29.22 21.30 -4.12
CA ILE A 718 -29.57 21.10 -5.54
C ILE A 718 -30.15 22.40 -6.08
N ASP A 719 -29.37 23.15 -6.84
CA ASP A 719 -29.76 24.43 -7.45
C ASP A 719 -29.72 24.32 -9.00
N PRO A 720 -30.83 24.64 -9.71
CA PRO A 720 -30.88 24.56 -11.17
C PRO A 720 -29.90 25.49 -11.87
N GLU A 721 -29.52 26.60 -11.24
CA GLU A 721 -28.66 27.64 -11.82
C GLU A 721 -27.17 27.40 -11.56
N LEU A 722 -26.82 26.48 -10.66
CA LEU A 722 -25.43 26.19 -10.29
C LEU A 722 -24.98 24.81 -10.78
N TYR A 723 -23.70 24.71 -11.11
CA TYR A 723 -23.05 23.42 -11.32
C TYR A 723 -22.83 22.77 -9.95
N LEU A 724 -23.05 21.46 -9.85
CA LEU A 724 -22.97 20.71 -8.61
C LEU A 724 -21.79 19.74 -8.67
N PRO A 725 -20.61 20.10 -8.11
CA PRO A 725 -19.39 19.27 -8.18
C PRO A 725 -19.52 17.83 -7.68
N PRO A 726 -20.31 17.54 -6.62
CA PRO A 726 -20.47 16.16 -6.15
C PRO A 726 -21.24 15.25 -7.11
N LEU A 727 -22.03 15.82 -8.03
CA LEU A 727 -22.78 15.09 -9.04
C LEU A 727 -21.92 14.78 -10.27
N THR A 728 -22.28 13.72 -10.99
CA THR A 728 -21.64 13.41 -12.27
C THR A 728 -21.95 14.49 -13.31
N ILE A 729 -21.17 14.55 -14.38
CA ILE A 729 -21.47 15.42 -15.53
C ILE A 729 -22.85 15.09 -16.10
N GLU A 730 -23.21 13.81 -16.18
CA GLU A 730 -24.53 13.38 -16.65
C GLU A 730 -25.67 13.89 -15.77
N ASP A 731 -25.55 13.76 -14.44
CA ASP A 731 -26.56 14.23 -13.49
C ASP A 731 -26.67 15.76 -13.53
N ASN A 732 -25.55 16.46 -13.74
CA ASN A 732 -25.54 17.91 -13.99
C ASN A 732 -26.19 18.29 -15.33
N LEU A 733 -26.10 17.47 -16.38
CA LEU A 733 -26.73 17.75 -17.68
C LEU A 733 -28.24 17.50 -17.63
N LEU A 734 -28.65 16.34 -17.10
CA LEU A 734 -30.06 15.93 -17.03
C LEU A 734 -30.84 16.74 -16.00
N PHE A 735 -30.23 17.02 -14.86
CA PHE A 735 -30.83 17.71 -13.71
C PHE A 735 -32.22 17.15 -13.34
N GLY A 736 -32.28 15.82 -13.24
CA GLY A 736 -33.48 15.06 -12.94
C GLY A 736 -33.20 13.56 -12.92
N ARG A 737 -34.25 12.76 -12.75
CA ARG A 737 -34.13 11.30 -12.77
C ARG A 737 -34.97 10.69 -13.91
N PRO A 738 -34.40 9.76 -14.71
CA PRO A 738 -35.19 8.96 -15.64
C PRO A 738 -36.32 8.23 -14.93
N ARG A 739 -37.50 8.21 -15.55
CA ARG A 739 -38.67 7.53 -15.00
C ARG A 739 -38.46 6.02 -14.95
N VAL A 740 -38.47 5.48 -13.73
CA VAL A 740 -38.16 4.05 -13.52
C VAL A 740 -39.34 3.13 -13.90
N ASP A 741 -40.55 3.69 -14.02
CA ASP A 741 -41.74 2.97 -14.47
C ASP A 741 -41.79 2.75 -16.00
N ARG A 742 -40.86 3.35 -16.75
CA ARG A 742 -40.74 3.27 -18.22
C ARG A 742 -39.45 2.54 -18.60
N ARG A 743 -39.56 1.37 -19.23
CA ARG A 743 -38.37 0.52 -19.56
C ARG A 743 -37.40 1.18 -20.55
N ASP A 744 -37.91 2.00 -21.47
CA ASP A 744 -37.15 2.65 -22.53
C ASP A 744 -36.66 4.07 -22.17
N ALA A 745 -37.07 4.62 -21.01
CA ALA A 745 -36.79 6.00 -20.63
C ALA A 745 -35.29 6.30 -20.65
N ARG A 746 -34.48 5.47 -19.99
CA ARG A 746 -33.02 5.66 -19.90
C ARG A 746 -32.39 5.72 -21.29
N GLN A 747 -32.65 4.73 -22.15
CA GLN A 747 -32.07 4.66 -23.49
C GLN A 747 -32.47 5.86 -24.36
N ARG A 748 -33.74 6.31 -24.27
CA ARG A 748 -34.22 7.48 -25.02
C ARG A 748 -33.62 8.78 -24.50
N ILE A 749 -33.47 8.94 -23.17
CA ILE A 749 -32.83 10.11 -22.56
C ILE A 749 -31.36 10.18 -22.96
N ASP A 750 -30.64 9.06 -22.90
CA ASP A 750 -29.24 8.99 -23.31
C ASP A 750 -29.07 9.41 -24.78
N ALA A 751 -30.01 9.04 -25.65
CA ALA A 751 -30.03 9.50 -27.04
C ALA A 751 -30.25 11.01 -27.16
N VAL A 752 -31.18 11.59 -26.39
CA VAL A 752 -31.45 13.04 -26.37
C VAL A 752 -30.25 13.82 -25.84
N ILE A 753 -29.65 13.37 -24.73
CA ILE A 753 -28.43 13.97 -24.17
C ILE A 753 -27.34 13.95 -25.25
N ARG A 754 -27.10 12.79 -25.88
CA ARG A 754 -26.09 12.67 -26.94
C ARG A 754 -26.32 13.65 -28.09
N THR A 755 -27.55 13.76 -28.60
CA THR A 755 -27.87 14.69 -29.70
C THR A 755 -27.58 16.14 -29.32
N ILE A 756 -28.04 16.60 -28.15
CA ILE A 756 -27.84 17.99 -27.73
C ILE A 756 -26.36 18.27 -27.43
N VAL A 757 -25.65 17.32 -26.82
CA VAL A 757 -24.21 17.41 -26.56
C VAL A 757 -23.41 17.50 -27.86
N GLU A 758 -23.82 16.78 -28.91
CA GLU A 758 -23.22 16.86 -30.24
C GLU A 758 -23.50 18.22 -30.91
N GLU A 759 -24.75 18.69 -30.90
CA GLU A 759 -25.15 19.99 -31.47
C GLU A 759 -24.45 21.19 -30.82
N THR A 760 -24.04 21.05 -29.56
CA THR A 760 -23.41 22.11 -28.76
C THR A 760 -21.89 22.00 -28.69
N GLY A 761 -21.30 20.99 -29.36
CA GLY A 761 -19.87 20.74 -29.36
C GLY A 761 -19.31 20.38 -27.98
N LEU A 762 -20.15 19.86 -27.07
CA LEU A 762 -19.75 19.52 -25.70
C LEU A 762 -19.20 18.09 -25.59
N ARG A 763 -19.36 17.28 -26.65
CA ARG A 763 -18.91 15.89 -26.68
C ARG A 763 -17.43 15.73 -26.35
N GLU A 764 -16.58 16.48 -27.04
CA GLU A 764 -15.13 16.39 -26.88
C GLU A 764 -14.64 16.85 -25.49
N PRO A 765 -15.09 17.99 -24.94
CA PRO A 765 -14.85 18.34 -23.52
C PRO A 765 -15.26 17.25 -22.52
N ILE A 766 -16.40 16.57 -22.73
CA ILE A 766 -16.83 15.46 -21.87
C ILE A 766 -15.88 14.26 -22.00
N VAL A 767 -15.36 13.98 -23.20
CA VAL A 767 -14.34 12.94 -23.40
C VAL A 767 -13.06 13.28 -22.62
N PHE A 768 -12.61 14.53 -22.64
CA PHE A 768 -11.47 14.95 -21.83
C PHE A 768 -11.73 14.83 -20.33
N ALA A 769 -12.92 15.18 -19.86
CA ALA A 769 -13.31 14.91 -18.47
C ALA A 769 -13.34 13.40 -18.13
N GLY A 770 -13.52 12.53 -19.13
CA GLY A 770 -13.38 11.09 -19.01
C GLY A 770 -11.95 10.62 -18.77
N PHE A 771 -10.94 11.41 -19.14
CA PHE A 771 -9.53 11.06 -18.85
C PHE A 771 -9.28 11.02 -17.33
N ASP A 772 -10.01 11.82 -16.57
CA ASP A 772 -9.88 11.90 -15.12
C ASP A 772 -10.77 10.89 -14.38
N TYR A 773 -11.46 10.01 -15.12
CA TYR A 773 -12.24 8.91 -14.53
C TYR A 773 -11.31 7.93 -13.77
N HIS A 774 -11.62 7.68 -12.51
CA HIS A 774 -10.86 6.77 -11.68
C HIS A 774 -11.22 5.30 -11.97
N VAL A 775 -10.24 4.53 -12.45
CA VAL A 775 -10.43 3.15 -12.95
C VAL A 775 -10.59 2.08 -11.85
N GLY A 776 -10.51 2.47 -10.58
CA GLY A 776 -10.52 1.55 -9.43
C GLY A 776 -9.21 0.79 -9.24
N VAL A 777 -9.17 -0.09 -8.23
CA VAL A 777 -7.99 -0.90 -7.90
C VAL A 777 -7.65 -1.81 -9.08
N SER A 778 -6.43 -1.68 -9.62
CA SER A 778 -5.95 -2.48 -10.75
C SER A 778 -6.88 -2.46 -11.99
N GLY A 779 -7.64 -1.37 -12.20
CA GLY A 779 -8.58 -1.25 -13.31
C GLY A 779 -9.87 -2.06 -13.14
N SER A 780 -10.31 -2.35 -11.91
CA SER A 780 -11.52 -3.14 -11.62
C SER A 780 -12.82 -2.57 -12.20
N ARG A 781 -12.86 -1.26 -12.52
CA ARG A 781 -14.01 -0.60 -13.15
C ARG A 781 -14.00 -0.64 -14.68
N LEU A 782 -13.02 -1.31 -15.29
CA LEU A 782 -12.89 -1.43 -16.75
C LEU A 782 -13.09 -2.88 -17.20
N SER A 783 -13.78 -3.05 -18.33
CA SER A 783 -13.90 -4.35 -18.98
C SER A 783 -12.53 -4.84 -19.48
N ALA A 784 -12.38 -6.15 -19.69
CA ALA A 784 -11.12 -6.70 -20.21
C ALA A 784 -10.74 -6.10 -21.58
N GLY A 785 -11.73 -5.85 -22.45
CA GLY A 785 -11.55 -5.20 -23.75
C GLY A 785 -11.09 -3.74 -23.61
N GLN A 786 -11.70 -2.98 -22.70
CA GLN A 786 -11.30 -1.59 -22.41
C GLN A 786 -9.85 -1.54 -21.90
N ARG A 787 -9.47 -2.43 -20.98
CA ARG A 787 -8.09 -2.53 -20.46
C ARG A 787 -7.07 -2.79 -21.57
N ARG A 788 -7.36 -3.73 -22.47
CA ARG A 788 -6.50 -4.05 -23.63
C ARG A 788 -6.34 -2.85 -24.57
N ARG A 789 -7.44 -2.19 -24.95
CA ARG A 789 -7.40 -1.00 -25.82
C ARG A 789 -6.68 0.18 -25.15
N LEU A 790 -6.85 0.38 -23.86
CA LEU A 790 -6.15 1.43 -23.11
C LEU A 790 -4.62 1.21 -23.10
N ALA A 791 -4.16 -0.03 -22.90
CA ALA A 791 -2.74 -0.35 -22.98
C ALA A 791 -2.18 -0.27 -24.41
N LEU A 792 -3.01 -0.57 -25.42
CA LEU A 792 -2.65 -0.33 -26.82
C LEU A 792 -2.39 1.16 -27.07
N VAL A 793 -3.28 2.05 -26.63
CA VAL A 793 -3.07 3.51 -26.75
C VAL A 793 -1.81 3.96 -26.00
N ARG A 794 -1.61 3.49 -24.75
CA ARG A 794 -0.38 3.73 -23.98
C ARG A 794 0.88 3.34 -24.76
N ALA A 795 0.86 2.20 -25.45
CA ALA A 795 1.97 1.72 -26.26
C ALA A 795 2.22 2.59 -27.50
N LEU A 796 1.15 3.03 -28.17
CA LEU A 796 1.24 3.89 -29.35
C LEU A 796 1.71 5.31 -29.00
N LEU A 797 1.33 5.84 -27.83
CA LEU A 797 1.76 7.17 -27.33
C LEU A 797 3.28 7.26 -27.16
N LYS A 798 3.95 6.16 -26.82
CA LYS A 798 5.43 6.12 -26.68
C LYS A 798 6.18 6.36 -27.98
N ASN A 799 5.51 6.27 -29.13
CA ASN A 799 6.12 6.52 -30.43
C ASN A 799 7.33 5.61 -30.76
N ALA A 800 7.36 4.39 -30.21
CA ALA A 800 8.48 3.46 -30.28
C ALA A 800 8.84 3.01 -31.70
N LYS A 801 10.13 2.71 -31.94
CA LYS A 801 10.67 2.21 -33.23
C LYS A 801 10.20 0.79 -33.54
N LEU A 802 10.07 -0.03 -32.49
CA LEU A 802 9.53 -1.39 -32.54
C LEU A 802 8.27 -1.47 -31.70
N THR A 803 7.15 -1.84 -32.31
CA THR A 803 5.89 -2.12 -31.60
C THR A 803 5.56 -3.60 -31.69
N ILE A 804 5.27 -4.22 -30.56
CA ILE A 804 5.01 -5.65 -30.41
C ILE A 804 3.66 -5.81 -29.72
N LEU A 805 2.71 -6.41 -30.41
CA LEU A 805 1.37 -6.68 -29.89
C LEU A 805 1.15 -8.19 -29.84
N ASP A 806 0.82 -8.71 -28.67
CA ASP A 806 0.59 -10.13 -28.45
C ASP A 806 -0.83 -10.35 -27.92
N ASP A 807 -1.65 -11.07 -28.69
CA ASP A 807 -3.06 -11.34 -28.37
C ASP A 807 -3.95 -10.10 -28.21
N ILE A 808 -3.66 -9.07 -29.00
CA ILE A 808 -4.47 -7.85 -29.13
C ILE A 808 -5.05 -7.83 -30.53
N ALA A 809 -6.35 -7.49 -30.67
CA ALA A 809 -7.04 -7.46 -31.97
C ALA A 809 -6.93 -8.79 -32.74
N THR A 810 -7.10 -9.93 -32.06
CA THR A 810 -6.94 -11.28 -32.63
C THR A 810 -8.24 -11.91 -33.10
N GLY A 811 -9.40 -11.28 -32.90
CA GLY A 811 -10.66 -11.78 -33.43
C GLY A 811 -10.73 -11.70 -34.96
N VAL A 812 -11.62 -12.51 -35.51
CA VAL A 812 -11.81 -12.64 -36.97
C VAL A 812 -12.88 -11.67 -37.50
N GLY A 813 -13.65 -11.03 -36.60
CA GLY A 813 -14.70 -10.08 -36.96
C GLY A 813 -14.19 -8.80 -37.64
N GLU A 814 -15.11 -8.07 -38.27
CA GLU A 814 -14.82 -6.83 -39.02
C GLU A 814 -14.15 -5.76 -38.14
N GLU A 815 -14.56 -5.65 -36.87
CA GLU A 815 -13.99 -4.67 -35.94
C GLU A 815 -12.49 -4.89 -35.70
N ASP A 816 -12.07 -6.13 -35.46
CA ASP A 816 -10.65 -6.47 -35.25
C ASP A 816 -9.85 -6.39 -36.56
N GLN A 817 -10.47 -6.70 -37.71
CA GLN A 817 -9.84 -6.49 -39.02
C GLN A 817 -9.58 -5.01 -39.29
N ALA A 818 -10.57 -4.15 -39.03
CA ALA A 818 -10.44 -2.70 -39.18
C ALA A 818 -9.40 -2.12 -38.21
N LEU A 819 -9.38 -2.61 -36.96
CA LEU A 819 -8.37 -2.23 -35.98
C LEU A 819 -6.96 -2.62 -36.44
N ARG A 820 -6.75 -3.84 -36.93
CA ARG A 820 -5.45 -4.27 -37.48
C ARG A 820 -4.99 -3.39 -38.66
N ALA A 821 -5.89 -3.08 -39.59
CA ALA A 821 -5.58 -2.20 -40.72
C ALA A 821 -5.19 -0.78 -40.24
N THR A 822 -5.93 -0.24 -39.27
CA THR A 822 -5.65 1.06 -38.66
C THR A 822 -4.28 1.06 -37.97
N LEU A 823 -3.95 -0.01 -37.24
CA LEU A 823 -2.64 -0.16 -36.59
C LEU A 823 -1.49 -0.24 -37.59
N GLN A 824 -1.66 -0.96 -38.69
CA GLN A 824 -0.65 -1.02 -39.76
C GLN A 824 -0.39 0.35 -40.39
N GLU A 825 -1.41 1.19 -40.56
CA GLU A 825 -1.23 2.55 -41.09
C GLU A 825 -0.59 3.48 -40.05
N ILE A 826 -1.00 3.43 -38.78
CA ILE A 826 -0.38 4.22 -37.69
C ILE A 826 1.10 3.88 -37.53
N LEU A 827 1.45 2.59 -37.66
CA LEU A 827 2.82 2.08 -37.47
C LEU A 827 3.62 2.01 -38.78
N LYS A 828 3.14 2.62 -39.85
CA LYS A 828 3.82 2.64 -41.14
C LYS A 828 5.21 3.24 -41.03
N GLY A 829 6.20 2.56 -41.62
CA GLY A 829 7.61 2.94 -41.53
C GLY A 829 8.28 2.56 -40.20
N ARG A 830 7.58 1.85 -39.31
CA ARG A 830 8.12 1.30 -38.06
C ARG A 830 8.05 -0.20 -38.07
N THR A 831 8.92 -0.83 -37.29
CA THR A 831 8.90 -2.29 -37.17
C THR A 831 7.71 -2.69 -36.31
N PHE A 832 6.83 -3.53 -36.86
CA PHE A 832 5.61 -3.97 -36.18
C PHE A 832 5.56 -5.50 -36.12
N LEU A 833 5.59 -6.06 -34.91
CA LEU A 833 5.39 -7.47 -34.65
C LEU A 833 3.99 -7.74 -34.10
N PHE A 834 3.31 -8.69 -34.71
CA PHE A 834 1.95 -9.07 -34.33
C PHE A 834 1.85 -10.56 -33.98
N GLY A 835 1.56 -10.86 -32.73
CA GLY A 835 1.25 -12.20 -32.26
C GLY A 835 -0.20 -12.59 -32.53
N ALA A 836 -0.41 -13.62 -33.35
CA ALA A 836 -1.72 -14.14 -33.70
C ALA A 836 -1.89 -15.61 -33.26
N PRO A 837 -3.06 -16.03 -32.77
CA PRO A 837 -3.30 -17.43 -32.40
C PRO A 837 -3.40 -18.35 -33.63
N ASN A 838 -3.73 -17.81 -34.80
CA ASN A 838 -3.93 -18.57 -36.04
C ASN A 838 -3.74 -17.68 -37.29
N ALA A 839 -3.70 -18.33 -38.46
CA ALA A 839 -3.45 -17.65 -39.73
C ALA A 839 -4.57 -16.68 -40.15
N ALA A 840 -5.82 -16.94 -39.74
CA ALA A 840 -6.95 -16.06 -40.03
C ALA A 840 -6.81 -14.70 -39.34
N ALA A 841 -6.35 -14.70 -38.09
CA ALA A 841 -6.05 -13.47 -37.34
C ALA A 841 -4.87 -12.68 -37.92
N ALA A 842 -4.01 -13.31 -38.72
CA ALA A 842 -2.85 -12.71 -39.39
C ALA A 842 -3.05 -12.44 -40.89
N SER A 843 -4.29 -12.48 -41.39
CA SER A 843 -4.58 -12.43 -42.84
C SER A 843 -3.98 -11.22 -43.56
N GLY A 844 -3.98 -10.03 -42.93
CA GLY A 844 -3.47 -8.77 -43.49
C GLY A 844 -1.96 -8.55 -43.40
N PHE A 845 -1.17 -9.52 -42.95
CA PHE A 845 0.29 -9.40 -42.88
C PHE A 845 0.95 -10.11 -44.06
N GLN A 846 1.90 -9.45 -44.73
CA GLN A 846 2.61 -10.04 -45.86
C GLN A 846 3.64 -11.09 -45.43
N LYS A 847 4.36 -10.81 -44.33
CA LYS A 847 5.34 -11.73 -43.77
C LYS A 847 4.78 -12.39 -42.51
N LYS A 848 4.85 -13.71 -42.46
CA LYS A 848 4.31 -14.54 -41.40
C LYS A 848 5.33 -15.59 -41.00
N LEU A 849 5.36 -15.94 -39.72
CA LEU A 849 6.13 -17.08 -39.20
C LEU A 849 5.20 -17.92 -38.34
N VAL A 850 5.27 -19.24 -38.49
CA VAL A 850 4.46 -20.18 -37.72
C VAL A 850 5.31 -20.84 -36.64
N LEU A 851 4.83 -20.80 -35.41
CA LEU A 851 5.42 -21.48 -34.25
C LEU A 851 4.56 -22.68 -33.85
N GLU A 852 5.22 -23.81 -33.69
CA GLU A 852 4.63 -25.05 -33.20
C GLU A 852 5.52 -25.66 -32.13
N GLN A 853 4.97 -25.88 -30.93
CA GLN A 853 5.66 -26.53 -29.81
C GLN A 853 7.05 -25.94 -29.50
N GLY A 854 7.19 -24.60 -29.56
CA GLY A 854 8.44 -23.93 -29.25
C GLY A 854 9.47 -23.92 -30.39
N ARG A 855 9.10 -24.36 -31.60
CA ARG A 855 9.97 -24.36 -32.78
C ARG A 855 9.31 -23.64 -33.95
N MET A 856 10.14 -23.12 -34.85
CA MET A 856 9.65 -22.58 -36.11
C MET A 856 9.28 -23.74 -37.03
N SER A 857 8.08 -23.69 -37.61
CA SER A 857 7.67 -24.62 -38.66
C SER A 857 8.36 -24.21 -39.98
N GLN A 858 8.86 -25.18 -40.75
CA GLN A 858 9.75 -24.95 -41.90
C GLN A 858 9.05 -24.49 -43.19
N ASP A 859 7.73 -24.32 -43.21
CA ASP A 859 6.96 -23.98 -44.43
C ASP A 859 6.34 -22.59 -44.37
N SER A 860 7.02 -21.58 -44.94
CA SER A 860 6.35 -20.35 -45.39
C SER A 860 7.08 -19.54 -46.48
N ASP A 861 8.05 -20.11 -47.20
CA ASP A 861 8.75 -19.42 -48.31
C ASP A 861 8.38 -19.92 -49.71
N GLU A 862 7.46 -20.89 -49.85
CA GLU A 862 6.89 -21.23 -51.15
C GLU A 862 5.51 -20.59 -51.31
N HIS A 863 5.48 -19.41 -51.93
CA HIS A 863 4.46 -18.90 -52.88
C HIS A 863 4.52 -17.35 -52.87
N ALA A 864 5.57 -16.82 -53.50
CA ALA A 864 5.63 -15.45 -53.99
C ALA A 864 5.18 -15.40 -55.45
#